data_AF-A0AB34IXD4-F1
#
_entry.id   AF-A0AB34IXD4-F1
#
_cell.length_a   1.000
_cell.length_b   1.000
_cell.length_c   1.000
_cell.angle_alpha   90.00
_cell.angle_beta   90.00
_cell.angle_gamma   90.00
#
_symmetry.space_group_name_H-M   'P 1'
#
loop_
_entity.id
_entity.type
_entity.pdbx_description
1 polymer ?
#
loop_
_entity_poly.entity_id
_entity_poly.type
_entity_poly.pdbx_seq_one_letter_code
_entity_poly.pdbx_strand_id
1 'polypeptide(L)'
;MQLMMAAALIMGASPDASWPHGTSACPCIDPWSYYGDSLQLNGHTPTAPSDSCAMTREGDKLCYTATYGSRGCDVYDMSATPECARTESKPAWCPAMWCFVDANNCDQPHGVSEYFSNSTPPFTFSYETCGYVNTFNAGSAMDQLRTFVASRPRKKLRIAFPLDDSSDGSTLIGIVPYRDGTPKIKPFKGVGGSNRSGSSLVFMDSIFATHGIPWEQVPVSAHSAALSPSSAYTACVYDVALGLADMCWGNFWPIQSRRLLTSFTAPFYTDHFHVVVRRGRREESFSEVLFKSFSPFTPMLWLSFMLALAYVGITLNWEADPERKLSRGERCISIPVWILKGFNAFGTGGEIKGVNIKTAGGWMTSVALGFSCLVMVTGYNAVVVSELVEQRTGRVQSLEEGISRGYRFCVHTVVQESLENTYPSLITVERAHGVSMMEAMDAGECDAAILHEDAWRSERTGNTEQCLTKLRLKATVASVHNAFPVRAEVEHIMSWAITRQLEKGQYEQLRVQARLNFTSRDRICAEASDTESVTQLGFAQLGGPILLMLLVATVSVIVTRHRIREERMQQLVNNMEDHIERKAPRWAKLNRAKDAVRRSIQGRRISSSPVRASSVTGTDDPRMGPSHVPKAAWVIRAYNPEPGNNRVAPASEDADTHHWDAVCPVQPHERGSD
;
A
#
# COMPACT_ATOMS: atom_id res chain seq x y z
N MET A 1 26.20 -14.94 18.71
CA MET A 1 26.57 -14.73 20.13
C MET A 1 26.04 -13.37 20.62
N GLN A 2 24.72 -13.14 20.51
CA GLN A 2 24.07 -11.88 20.91
C GLN A 2 22.55 -12.06 21.19
N LEU A 3 22.10 -13.31 21.41
CA LEU A 3 20.69 -13.67 21.58
C LEU A 3 20.36 -14.27 22.96
N MET A 4 21.31 -14.23 23.91
CA MET A 4 21.13 -14.77 25.27
C MET A 4 21.10 -13.72 26.40
N MET A 5 21.14 -12.42 26.09
CA MET A 5 21.18 -11.37 27.14
C MET A 5 19.84 -10.67 27.41
N ALA A 6 18.76 -10.97 26.68
CA ALA A 6 17.45 -10.31 26.91
C ALA A 6 16.55 -11.03 27.93
N ALA A 7 16.98 -12.16 28.51
CA ALA A 7 16.20 -12.92 29.50
C ALA A 7 16.50 -12.56 30.97
N ALA A 8 17.36 -11.58 31.25
CA ALA A 8 17.87 -11.33 32.60
C ALA A 8 17.47 -9.97 33.20
N LEU A 9 16.32 -9.39 32.81
CA LEU A 9 15.84 -8.11 33.35
C LEU A 9 14.38 -8.11 33.86
N ILE A 10 13.83 -9.31 34.16
CA ILE A 10 12.61 -9.47 34.98
C ILE A 10 12.90 -10.37 36.21
N MET A 11 14.08 -10.21 36.82
CA MET A 11 14.38 -10.80 38.12
C MET A 11 14.74 -9.68 39.11
N GLY A 12 13.75 -8.82 39.35
CA GLY A 12 13.69 -7.92 40.51
C GLY A 12 12.71 -8.39 41.58
N ALA A 13 12.14 -9.60 41.45
CA ALA A 13 11.53 -10.28 42.58
C ALA A 13 12.66 -11.04 43.29
N SER A 14 13.01 -10.58 44.49
CA SER A 14 13.84 -11.32 45.43
C SER A 14 13.36 -12.78 45.51
N PRO A 15 14.23 -13.78 45.28
CA PRO A 15 13.86 -15.19 45.45
C PRO A 15 13.60 -15.58 46.91
N ASP A 16 13.71 -14.63 47.84
CA ASP A 16 13.53 -14.82 49.28
C ASP A 16 12.40 -13.94 49.86
N ALA A 17 11.36 -13.62 49.09
CA ALA A 17 10.09 -13.22 49.70
C ALA A 17 9.36 -14.51 50.13
N SER A 18 9.87 -15.14 51.19
CA SER A 18 9.12 -16.19 51.85
C SER A 18 7.88 -15.52 52.45
N TRP A 19 6.72 -15.78 51.86
CA TRP A 19 5.42 -15.42 52.43
C TRP A 19 4.80 -16.66 53.10
N PRO A 20 5.49 -17.39 54.01
CA PRO A 20 4.91 -18.61 54.58
C PRO A 20 3.61 -18.31 55.35
N HIS A 21 3.36 -17.04 55.69
CA HIS A 21 2.14 -16.61 56.39
C HIS A 21 1.26 -15.65 55.57
N GLY A 22 1.55 -15.47 54.27
CA GLY A 22 0.87 -14.48 53.44
C GLY A 22 1.29 -13.04 53.75
N THR A 23 0.61 -12.07 53.14
CA THR A 23 0.85 -10.64 53.35
C THR A 23 0.26 -10.16 54.68
N SER A 24 0.78 -9.08 55.25
CA SER A 24 0.25 -8.53 56.52
C SER A 24 -1.19 -8.02 56.41
N ALA A 25 -1.62 -7.61 55.21
CA ALA A 25 -2.97 -7.11 54.93
C ALA A 25 -3.94 -8.20 54.42
N CYS A 26 -3.41 -9.40 54.17
CA CYS A 26 -4.19 -10.61 53.92
C CYS A 26 -3.40 -11.83 54.42
N PRO A 27 -3.49 -12.17 55.72
CA PRO A 27 -2.75 -13.29 56.29
C PRO A 27 -3.36 -14.64 55.90
N CYS A 28 -2.50 -15.63 55.68
CA CYS A 28 -2.94 -17.01 55.50
C CYS A 28 -3.53 -17.55 56.81
N ILE A 29 -4.65 -18.25 56.71
CA ILE A 29 -5.31 -18.92 57.84
C ILE A 29 -5.27 -20.44 57.67
N ASP A 30 -5.22 -21.16 58.79
CA ASP A 30 -5.58 -22.57 58.84
C ASP A 30 -7.09 -22.66 59.14
N PRO A 31 -7.94 -23.07 58.18
CA PRO A 31 -9.39 -23.06 58.37
C PRO A 31 -9.85 -23.93 59.54
N TRP A 32 -9.10 -24.99 59.86
CA TRP A 32 -9.47 -25.93 60.92
C TRP A 32 -9.32 -25.33 62.31
N SER A 33 -8.21 -24.64 62.55
CA SER A 33 -7.99 -23.94 63.81
C SER A 33 -8.67 -22.57 63.87
N TYR A 34 -8.79 -21.87 62.74
CA TYR A 34 -9.39 -20.54 62.66
C TYR A 34 -10.90 -20.56 62.91
N TYR A 35 -11.63 -21.46 62.26
CA TYR A 35 -13.08 -21.59 62.45
C TYR A 35 -13.43 -22.57 63.58
N GLY A 36 -12.58 -23.55 63.88
CA GLY A 36 -12.80 -24.50 64.96
C GLY A 36 -14.17 -25.17 64.88
N ASP A 37 -14.91 -25.16 66.00
CA ASP A 37 -16.25 -25.75 66.12
C ASP A 37 -17.31 -25.10 65.21
N SER A 38 -17.03 -23.91 64.66
CA SER A 38 -17.97 -23.23 63.76
C SER A 38 -17.90 -23.72 62.32
N LEU A 39 -16.91 -24.54 61.97
CA LEU A 39 -16.73 -25.05 60.61
C LEU A 39 -17.68 -26.22 60.31
N GLN A 40 -18.54 -26.03 59.31
CA GLN A 40 -19.42 -27.07 58.78
C GLN A 40 -19.02 -27.40 57.34
N LEU A 41 -18.68 -28.67 57.08
CA LEU A 41 -18.25 -29.14 55.76
C LEU A 41 -19.40 -29.48 54.80
N ASN A 42 -20.67 -29.40 55.23
CA ASN A 42 -21.91 -29.56 54.45
C ASN A 42 -21.82 -30.41 53.15
N GLY A 43 -21.37 -31.67 53.27
CA GLY A 43 -21.27 -32.60 52.13
C GLY A 43 -19.85 -32.89 51.63
N HIS A 44 -18.85 -32.22 52.17
CA HIS A 44 -17.42 -32.51 51.96
C HIS A 44 -16.84 -33.47 53.01
N THR A 45 -17.64 -33.95 53.96
CA THR A 45 -17.18 -34.90 54.99
C THR A 45 -16.84 -36.26 54.35
N PRO A 46 -15.65 -36.84 54.61
CA PRO A 46 -15.29 -38.15 54.08
C PRO A 46 -16.19 -39.25 54.64
N THR A 47 -16.51 -40.26 53.82
CA THR A 47 -17.33 -41.42 54.22
C THR A 47 -16.64 -42.33 55.23
N ALA A 48 -15.30 -42.34 55.23
CA ALA A 48 -14.46 -42.99 56.23
C ALA A 48 -13.30 -42.05 56.57
N PRO A 49 -13.41 -41.24 57.65
CA PRO A 49 -12.33 -40.33 58.04
C PRO A 49 -11.07 -41.13 58.41
N SER A 50 -9.94 -40.74 57.83
CA SER A 50 -8.61 -41.27 58.13
C SER A 50 -7.65 -40.10 58.33
N ASP A 51 -6.50 -40.34 58.96
CA ASP A 51 -5.46 -39.30 59.11
C ASP A 51 -5.00 -38.71 57.76
N SER A 52 -5.24 -39.43 56.66
CA SER A 52 -4.94 -39.03 55.29
C SER A 52 -6.08 -38.33 54.55
N CYS A 53 -7.32 -38.30 55.07
CA CYS A 53 -8.47 -37.70 54.41
C CYS A 53 -9.34 -36.95 55.42
N ALA A 54 -9.26 -35.62 55.39
CA ALA A 54 -10.01 -34.72 56.25
C ALA A 54 -11.27 -34.16 55.54
N MET A 55 -11.21 -33.98 54.22
CA MET A 55 -12.33 -33.49 53.42
C MET A 55 -12.32 -34.11 52.02
N THR A 56 -13.46 -34.05 51.34
CA THR A 56 -13.65 -34.57 49.98
C THR A 56 -14.17 -33.50 49.03
N ARG A 57 -13.65 -33.47 47.80
CA ARG A 57 -14.18 -32.64 46.72
C ARG A 57 -15.53 -33.18 46.26
N GLU A 58 -16.53 -32.31 46.17
CA GLU A 58 -17.93 -32.75 46.02
C GLU A 58 -18.18 -33.59 44.76
N GLY A 59 -17.57 -33.19 43.64
CA GLY A 59 -17.82 -33.77 42.32
C GLY A 59 -17.26 -35.18 42.10
N ASP A 60 -16.06 -35.47 42.60
CA ASP A 60 -15.37 -36.75 42.38
C ASP A 60 -14.97 -37.49 43.65
N LYS A 61 -15.35 -36.95 44.82
CA LYS A 61 -15.05 -37.48 46.15
C LYS A 61 -13.55 -37.65 46.42
N LEU A 62 -12.70 -36.89 45.71
CA LEU A 62 -11.26 -36.92 45.94
C LEU A 62 -10.94 -36.42 47.35
N CYS A 63 -10.11 -37.20 48.06
CA CYS A 63 -9.70 -36.93 49.43
C CYS A 63 -8.57 -35.90 49.51
N TYR A 64 -8.72 -34.93 50.40
CA TYR A 64 -7.71 -33.94 50.77
C TYR A 64 -7.40 -34.03 52.26
N THR A 65 -6.13 -33.88 52.62
CA THR A 65 -5.67 -33.85 54.01
C THR A 65 -6.06 -32.54 54.68
N ALA A 66 -6.07 -32.51 56.01
CA ALA A 66 -6.28 -31.26 56.76
C ALA A 66 -5.21 -30.20 56.46
N THR A 67 -4.05 -30.64 55.94
CA THR A 67 -2.90 -29.79 55.60
C THR A 67 -2.95 -29.16 54.21
N TYR A 68 -3.96 -29.48 53.40
CA TYR A 68 -4.14 -28.89 52.06
C TYR A 68 -4.66 -27.45 52.20
N GLY A 69 -3.88 -26.47 51.74
CA GLY A 69 -4.22 -25.03 51.81
C GLY A 69 -3.98 -24.34 53.16
N SER A 70 -3.67 -25.08 54.23
CA SER A 70 -3.71 -24.58 55.62
C SER A 70 -2.36 -24.32 56.28
N ARG A 71 -1.25 -24.75 55.69
CA ARG A 71 0.13 -24.55 56.23
C ARG A 71 0.77 -23.24 55.79
N GLY A 72 -0.03 -22.30 55.29
CA GLY A 72 0.47 -21.06 54.69
C GLY A 72 0.64 -21.17 53.18
N CYS A 73 1.47 -20.32 52.59
CA CYS A 73 1.70 -20.33 51.14
C CYS A 73 2.54 -21.55 50.71
N ASP A 74 1.96 -22.44 49.90
CA ASP A 74 2.64 -23.63 49.36
C ASP A 74 2.02 -24.08 48.02
N VAL A 75 2.71 -24.97 47.31
CA VAL A 75 2.30 -25.56 46.01
C VAL A 75 1.34 -26.75 46.19
N TYR A 76 0.24 -26.52 46.91
CA TYR A 76 -0.67 -27.58 47.34
C TYR A 76 -1.20 -28.45 46.20
N ASP A 77 -1.41 -27.88 45.02
CA ASP A 77 -2.02 -28.59 43.89
C ASP A 77 -1.06 -29.49 43.12
N MET A 78 0.24 -29.23 43.18
CA MET A 78 1.26 -29.84 42.30
C MET A 78 1.22 -31.37 42.29
N SER A 79 0.81 -31.98 43.40
CA SER A 79 0.62 -33.42 43.57
C SER A 79 -0.74 -33.83 44.14
N ALA A 80 -1.51 -32.91 44.73
CA ALA A 80 -2.79 -33.24 45.36
C ALA A 80 -3.96 -33.31 44.37
N THR A 81 -3.88 -32.62 43.22
CA THR A 81 -4.97 -32.58 42.24
C THR A 81 -4.67 -33.48 41.03
N PRO A 82 -5.63 -34.29 40.55
CA PRO A 82 -5.48 -35.14 39.37
C PRO A 82 -5.07 -34.34 38.12
N GLU A 83 -5.53 -33.10 38.02
CA GLU A 83 -5.27 -32.15 36.94
C GLU A 83 -3.79 -31.77 36.86
N CYS A 84 -3.11 -31.67 38.01
CA CYS A 84 -1.68 -31.37 38.09
C CYS A 84 -0.78 -32.62 38.13
N ALA A 85 -1.33 -33.77 38.53
CA ALA A 85 -0.60 -35.02 38.66
C ALA A 85 -0.47 -35.82 37.34
N ARG A 86 -1.38 -35.65 36.38
CA ARG A 86 -1.53 -36.57 35.22
C ARG A 86 -1.03 -36.04 33.87
N THR A 87 -0.56 -34.80 33.77
CA THR A 87 -0.24 -34.16 32.48
C THR A 87 1.26 -33.87 32.30
N GLU A 88 1.83 -34.16 31.12
CA GLU A 88 3.19 -33.73 30.74
C GLU A 88 3.29 -32.20 30.61
N SER A 89 2.19 -31.52 30.25
CA SER A 89 2.05 -30.06 30.26
C SER A 89 1.10 -29.65 31.39
N LYS A 90 1.65 -29.24 32.53
CA LYS A 90 0.88 -28.82 33.70
C LYS A 90 0.30 -27.41 33.50
N PRO A 91 -0.97 -27.16 33.88
CA PRO A 91 -1.51 -25.80 33.95
C PRO A 91 -0.64 -24.86 34.79
N ALA A 92 -0.63 -23.57 34.45
CA ALA A 92 0.21 -22.55 35.10
C ALA A 92 -0.06 -22.37 36.61
N TRP A 93 -1.24 -22.76 37.09
CA TRP A 93 -1.61 -22.70 38.50
C TRP A 93 -1.08 -23.87 39.33
N CYS A 94 -0.71 -24.99 38.70
CA CYS A 94 -0.21 -26.17 39.41
C CYS A 94 1.06 -25.89 40.26
N PRO A 95 2.07 -25.17 39.76
CA PRO A 95 3.24 -24.79 40.56
C PRO A 95 3.05 -23.48 41.34
N ALA A 96 1.85 -22.88 41.33
CA ALA A 96 1.62 -21.59 41.98
C ALA A 96 1.32 -21.78 43.47
N MET A 97 1.92 -20.95 44.32
CA MET A 97 1.65 -20.96 45.75
C MET A 97 0.35 -20.22 46.05
N TRP A 98 -0.46 -20.76 46.96
CA TRP A 98 -1.67 -20.14 47.47
C TRP A 98 -1.91 -20.55 48.92
N CYS A 99 -2.85 -19.91 49.60
CA CYS A 99 -3.33 -20.32 50.92
C CYS A 99 -4.80 -19.92 51.13
N PHE A 100 -5.43 -20.47 52.17
CA PHE A 100 -6.73 -19.97 52.63
C PHE A 100 -6.60 -18.63 53.35
N VAL A 101 -7.59 -17.76 53.19
CA VAL A 101 -7.63 -16.40 53.74
C VAL A 101 -9.02 -16.09 54.31
N ASP A 102 -9.10 -15.11 55.21
CA ASP A 102 -10.37 -14.56 55.66
C ASP A 102 -10.83 -13.47 54.69
N ALA A 103 -11.95 -13.70 53.99
CA ALA A 103 -12.52 -12.76 53.03
C ALA A 103 -12.82 -11.37 53.64
N ASN A 104 -13.12 -11.29 54.94
CA ASN A 104 -13.42 -10.03 55.62
C ASN A 104 -12.18 -9.27 56.07
N ASN A 105 -11.02 -9.94 56.11
CA ASN A 105 -9.75 -9.41 56.60
C ASN A 105 -8.62 -9.63 55.58
N CYS A 106 -8.95 -9.51 54.29
CA CYS A 106 -8.03 -9.68 53.18
C CYS A 106 -8.23 -8.57 52.15
N ASP A 107 -7.18 -7.77 51.92
CA ASP A 107 -7.17 -6.73 50.88
C ASP A 107 -6.66 -7.22 49.52
N GLN A 108 -6.14 -8.45 49.46
CA GLN A 108 -5.67 -9.07 48.22
C GLN A 108 -6.84 -9.69 47.44
N PRO A 109 -6.72 -9.78 46.09
CA PRO A 109 -7.66 -10.56 45.30
C PRO A 109 -7.78 -11.99 45.84
N HIS A 110 -9.01 -12.45 46.03
CA HIS A 110 -9.32 -13.76 46.58
C HIS A 110 -10.60 -14.32 45.96
N GLY A 111 -10.77 -15.64 46.05
CA GLY A 111 -11.92 -16.36 45.50
C GLY A 111 -12.45 -17.42 46.45
N VAL A 112 -13.73 -17.75 46.32
CA VAL A 112 -14.35 -18.87 47.02
C VAL A 112 -13.93 -20.18 46.36
N SER A 113 -13.59 -21.19 47.16
CA SER A 113 -13.14 -22.50 46.69
C SER A 113 -14.27 -23.25 46.00
N GLU A 114 -14.07 -23.60 44.72
CA GLU A 114 -14.99 -24.47 43.99
C GLU A 114 -14.95 -25.92 44.51
N TYR A 115 -13.78 -26.37 44.98
CA TYR A 115 -13.62 -27.72 45.54
C TYR A 115 -14.47 -27.93 46.80
N PHE A 116 -14.71 -26.84 47.55
CA PHE A 116 -15.37 -26.83 48.86
C PHE A 116 -16.52 -25.82 48.93
N SER A 117 -17.30 -25.71 47.83
CA SER A 117 -18.29 -24.66 47.57
C SER A 117 -19.50 -24.62 48.50
N ASN A 118 -19.67 -25.62 49.38
CA ASN A 118 -20.77 -25.69 50.34
C ASN A 118 -20.33 -25.56 51.82
N SER A 119 -19.06 -25.32 52.12
CA SER A 119 -18.58 -25.10 53.50
C SER A 119 -19.22 -23.86 54.16
N THR A 120 -19.44 -23.91 55.48
CA THR A 120 -19.89 -22.78 56.30
C THR A 120 -18.90 -22.54 57.45
N PRO A 121 -18.20 -21.40 57.51
CA PRO A 121 -18.09 -20.36 56.48
C PRO A 121 -17.43 -20.86 55.17
N PRO A 122 -17.69 -20.22 54.01
CA PRO A 122 -17.14 -20.66 52.74
C PRO A 122 -15.62 -20.50 52.70
N PHE A 123 -14.93 -21.55 52.30
CA PHE A 123 -13.48 -21.51 52.12
C PHE A 123 -13.09 -20.52 51.03
N THR A 124 -12.23 -19.56 51.40
CA THR A 124 -11.75 -18.51 50.53
C THR A 124 -10.24 -18.61 50.42
N PHE A 125 -9.69 -18.51 49.20
CA PHE A 125 -8.25 -18.64 48.93
C PHE A 125 -7.71 -17.47 48.12
N SER A 126 -6.40 -17.24 48.19
CA SER A 126 -5.70 -16.22 47.43
C SER A 126 -4.33 -16.73 46.96
N TYR A 127 -4.03 -16.53 45.67
CA TYR A 127 -2.68 -16.74 45.11
C TYR A 127 -1.83 -15.48 45.30
N GLU A 128 -2.47 -14.32 45.24
CA GLU A 128 -1.87 -12.98 45.30
C GLU A 128 -1.27 -12.71 46.68
N THR A 129 -1.91 -13.23 47.72
CA THR A 129 -1.37 -13.29 49.09
C THR A 129 -0.01 -13.97 49.18
N CYS A 130 0.27 -14.90 48.25
CA CYS A 130 1.50 -15.66 48.17
C CYS A 130 2.43 -15.16 47.05
N GLY A 131 2.10 -14.04 46.39
CA GLY A 131 2.88 -13.46 45.31
C GLY A 131 2.67 -14.10 43.93
N TYR A 132 1.61 -14.90 43.76
CA TYR A 132 1.25 -15.52 42.48
C TYR A 132 -0.03 -14.90 41.91
N VAL A 133 -0.16 -14.92 40.59
CA VAL A 133 -1.42 -14.51 39.94
C VAL A 133 -2.34 -15.73 39.89
N ASN A 134 -3.60 -15.57 40.31
CA ASN A 134 -4.58 -16.63 40.26
C ASN A 134 -4.91 -17.02 38.81
N THR A 135 -4.28 -18.07 38.31
CA THR A 135 -4.57 -18.68 37.00
C THR A 135 -5.40 -19.96 37.11
N PHE A 136 -5.66 -20.44 38.34
CA PHE A 136 -6.53 -21.59 38.63
C PHE A 136 -7.95 -21.28 38.20
N ASN A 137 -8.37 -20.08 38.58
CA ASN A 137 -9.64 -19.48 38.25
C ASN A 137 -9.65 -18.76 36.89
N ALA A 138 -8.71 -19.06 35.98
CA ALA A 138 -8.80 -18.50 34.62
C ALA A 138 -10.13 -18.87 33.94
N GLY A 139 -10.71 -20.04 34.28
CA GLY A 139 -12.10 -20.38 33.93
C GLY A 139 -13.18 -19.59 34.71
N SER A 140 -12.87 -19.20 35.95
CA SER A 140 -13.73 -18.43 36.86
C SER A 140 -13.74 -16.93 36.58
N ALA A 141 -12.92 -16.40 35.66
CA ALA A 141 -13.07 -15.02 35.19
C ALA A 141 -14.51 -14.78 34.71
N MET A 142 -15.11 -15.77 34.04
CA MET A 142 -16.52 -15.71 33.66
C MET A 142 -17.48 -15.88 34.84
N ASP A 143 -17.08 -16.52 35.94
CA ASP A 143 -17.86 -16.56 37.18
C ASP A 143 -17.86 -15.23 37.93
N GLN A 144 -16.77 -14.48 37.86
CA GLN A 144 -16.73 -13.09 38.33
C GLN A 144 -17.69 -12.23 37.50
N LEU A 145 -17.71 -12.40 36.17
CA LEU A 145 -18.70 -11.75 35.32
C LEU A 145 -20.13 -12.17 35.69
N ARG A 146 -20.39 -13.47 35.91
CA ARG A 146 -21.72 -13.95 36.35
C ARG A 146 -22.13 -13.34 37.68
N THR A 147 -21.21 -13.23 38.64
CA THR A 147 -21.45 -12.58 39.92
C THR A 147 -21.77 -11.10 39.74
N PHE A 148 -21.01 -10.41 38.89
CA PHE A 148 -21.28 -9.03 38.52
C PHE A 148 -22.67 -8.88 37.87
N VAL A 149 -23.04 -9.77 36.95
CA VAL A 149 -24.38 -9.79 36.34
C VAL A 149 -25.44 -10.05 37.39
N ALA A 150 -25.24 -11.01 38.31
CA ALA A 150 -26.19 -11.34 39.37
C ALA A 150 -26.41 -10.17 40.35
N SER A 151 -25.41 -9.30 40.52
CA SER A 151 -25.53 -8.08 41.33
C SER A 151 -26.40 -6.99 40.68
N ARG A 152 -26.66 -7.09 39.35
CA ARG A 152 -27.49 -6.09 38.64
C ARG A 152 -28.97 -6.29 38.96
N PRO A 153 -29.78 -5.21 39.04
CA PRO A 153 -31.21 -5.30 39.36
C PRO A 153 -32.01 -6.24 38.45
N ARG A 154 -31.64 -6.32 37.16
CA ARG A 154 -32.30 -7.17 36.16
C ARG A 154 -31.56 -8.48 35.89
N LYS A 155 -30.45 -8.74 36.58
CA LYS A 155 -29.56 -9.89 36.34
C LYS A 155 -29.15 -10.02 34.86
N LYS A 156 -28.91 -8.90 34.19
CA LYS A 156 -28.50 -8.81 32.78
C LYS A 156 -27.46 -7.69 32.61
N LEU A 157 -26.54 -7.86 31.67
CA LEU A 157 -25.69 -6.77 31.19
C LEU A 157 -26.48 -5.82 30.30
N ARG A 158 -26.31 -4.52 30.51
CA ARG A 158 -26.89 -3.47 29.67
C ARG A 158 -25.94 -3.16 28.53
N ILE A 159 -26.33 -3.52 27.32
CA ILE A 159 -25.51 -3.34 26.12
C ILE A 159 -26.12 -2.23 25.28
N ALA A 160 -25.35 -1.17 25.04
CA ALA A 160 -25.75 -0.09 24.15
C ALA A 160 -25.16 -0.30 22.75
N PHE A 161 -25.84 0.24 21.75
CA PHE A 161 -25.35 0.31 20.39
C PHE A 161 -25.41 1.76 19.91
N PRO A 162 -24.41 2.26 19.16
CA PRO A 162 -24.39 3.65 18.70
C PRO A 162 -25.60 3.98 17.82
N LEU A 163 -26.22 5.15 17.99
CA LEU A 163 -27.51 5.49 17.36
C LEU A 163 -27.46 5.56 15.81
N ASP A 164 -26.29 5.83 15.25
CA ASP A 164 -26.08 5.85 13.81
C ASP A 164 -25.83 4.45 13.25
N ASP A 165 -26.52 4.10 12.16
CA ASP A 165 -26.24 2.91 11.34
C ASP A 165 -24.94 3.09 10.52
N SER A 166 -24.00 3.92 10.99
CA SER A 166 -22.74 4.29 10.32
C SER A 166 -21.71 3.17 10.33
N SER A 167 -22.17 1.93 10.39
CA SER A 167 -21.35 0.76 10.21
C SER A 167 -21.01 0.63 8.73
N ASP A 168 -20.02 1.40 8.32
CA ASP A 168 -19.35 1.16 7.06
C ASP A 168 -18.71 -0.25 7.16
N GLY A 169 -19.13 -1.19 6.31
CA GLY A 169 -18.57 -2.55 6.29
C GLY A 169 -19.50 -3.67 6.73
N SER A 170 -18.89 -4.80 7.13
CA SER A 170 -19.57 -6.05 7.51
C SER A 170 -19.43 -6.41 9.00
N THR A 171 -18.69 -5.58 9.75
CA THR A 171 -18.38 -5.79 11.17
C THR A 171 -19.57 -5.45 12.07
N LEU A 172 -20.31 -4.40 11.72
CA LEU A 172 -21.60 -4.04 12.26
C LEU A 172 -22.53 -3.81 11.05
N ILE A 173 -23.79 -4.22 11.16
CA ILE A 173 -24.81 -4.02 10.13
C ILE A 173 -26.09 -3.59 10.84
N GLY A 174 -26.60 -2.42 10.49
CA GLY A 174 -27.88 -1.90 10.95
C GLY A 174 -29.08 -2.29 10.07
N ILE A 175 -30.18 -1.55 10.23
CA ILE A 175 -31.41 -1.74 9.45
C ILE A 175 -31.43 -0.91 8.16
N VAL A 176 -30.48 0.02 8.00
CA VAL A 176 -30.36 0.78 6.75
C VAL A 176 -30.28 -0.18 5.56
N PRO A 177 -31.23 -0.09 4.61
CA PRO A 177 -31.21 -0.94 3.43
C PRO A 177 -30.00 -0.63 2.55
N TYR A 178 -29.68 -1.54 1.62
CA TYR A 178 -28.77 -1.23 0.53
C TYR A 178 -29.32 -0.08 -0.33
N ARG A 179 -28.48 0.49 -1.21
CA ARG A 179 -28.88 1.57 -2.14
C ARG A 179 -30.07 1.19 -3.05
N ASP A 180 -30.26 -0.10 -3.30
CA ASP A 180 -31.39 -0.65 -4.05
C ASP A 180 -32.70 -0.77 -3.22
N GLY A 181 -32.69 -0.31 -1.96
CA GLY A 181 -33.81 -0.38 -1.03
C GLY A 181 -34.00 -1.73 -0.35
N THR A 182 -33.17 -2.74 -0.64
CA THR A 182 -33.30 -4.06 -0.02
C THR A 182 -32.78 -4.04 1.43
N PRO A 183 -33.53 -4.59 2.41
CA PRO A 183 -33.08 -4.59 3.80
C PRO A 183 -31.90 -5.53 3.97
N LYS A 184 -30.83 -5.05 4.63
CA LYS A 184 -29.64 -5.86 4.92
C LYS A 184 -29.93 -7.00 5.91
N ILE A 185 -30.86 -6.76 6.85
CA ILE A 185 -31.31 -7.72 7.85
C ILE A 185 -32.83 -7.61 7.94
N LYS A 186 -33.52 -8.74 8.11
CA LYS A 186 -34.95 -8.73 8.42
C LYS A 186 -35.17 -8.16 9.84
N PRO A 187 -36.23 -7.37 10.08
CA PRO A 187 -36.53 -6.86 11.42
C PRO A 187 -36.54 -7.97 12.47
N PHE A 188 -35.91 -7.70 13.62
CA PHE A 188 -35.79 -8.59 14.78
C PHE A 188 -35.08 -9.93 14.51
N LYS A 189 -34.31 -10.03 13.42
CA LYS A 189 -33.49 -11.21 13.09
C LYS A 189 -31.99 -10.97 13.28
N GLY A 190 -31.61 -9.86 13.93
CA GLY A 190 -30.25 -9.59 14.35
C GLY A 190 -29.87 -10.34 15.63
N VAL A 191 -28.69 -10.02 16.13
CA VAL A 191 -28.06 -10.63 17.30
C VAL A 191 -28.90 -10.37 18.55
N GLY A 192 -29.18 -11.40 19.34
CA GLY A 192 -30.06 -11.32 20.51
C GLY A 192 -31.51 -10.87 20.21
N GLY A 193 -31.99 -11.05 18.98
CA GLY A 193 -33.31 -10.55 18.54
C GLY A 193 -33.33 -9.05 18.25
N SER A 194 -32.16 -8.41 18.22
CA SER A 194 -32.04 -7.00 17.86
C SER A 194 -32.23 -6.78 16.35
N ASN A 195 -32.17 -5.50 15.97
CA ASN A 195 -32.18 -5.04 14.59
C ASN A 195 -30.75 -4.88 14.02
N ARG A 196 -29.74 -5.48 14.67
CA ARG A 196 -28.32 -5.31 14.30
C ARG A 196 -27.61 -6.64 14.19
N SER A 197 -26.69 -6.75 13.25
CA SER A 197 -25.84 -7.93 13.04
C SER A 197 -24.43 -7.51 12.64
N GLY A 198 -23.65 -8.41 12.07
CA GLY A 198 -22.26 -8.19 11.70
C GLY A 198 -21.30 -9.04 12.53
N SER A 199 -20.07 -9.21 12.05
CA SER A 199 -19.12 -10.13 12.67
C SER A 199 -18.79 -9.78 14.12
N SER A 200 -18.69 -8.49 14.46
CA SER A 200 -18.35 -8.04 15.82
C SER A 200 -19.47 -8.35 16.82
N LEU A 201 -20.73 -8.17 16.43
CA LEU A 201 -21.89 -8.44 17.28
C LEU A 201 -22.10 -9.93 17.48
N VAL A 202 -22.03 -10.71 16.39
CA VAL A 202 -22.15 -12.18 16.46
C VAL A 202 -21.03 -12.77 17.31
N PHE A 203 -19.83 -12.21 17.21
CA PHE A 203 -18.69 -12.62 18.03
C PHE A 203 -18.95 -12.39 19.52
N MET A 204 -19.36 -11.19 19.92
CA MET A 204 -19.63 -10.90 21.33
C MET A 204 -20.82 -11.70 21.88
N ASP A 205 -21.88 -11.87 21.10
CA ASP A 205 -23.01 -12.70 21.49
C ASP A 205 -22.63 -14.17 21.62
N SER A 206 -21.74 -14.67 20.76
CA SER A 206 -21.22 -16.05 20.89
C SER A 206 -20.41 -16.26 22.17
N ILE A 207 -19.63 -15.26 22.60
CA ILE A 207 -18.92 -15.30 23.89
C ILE A 207 -19.95 -15.36 25.03
N PHE A 208 -20.94 -14.48 25.01
CA PHE A 208 -21.97 -14.43 26.06
C PHE A 208 -22.82 -15.70 26.10
N ALA A 209 -23.26 -16.21 24.96
CA ALA A 209 -24.03 -17.43 24.85
C ALA A 209 -23.25 -18.65 25.36
N THR A 210 -21.97 -18.78 25.00
CA THR A 210 -21.10 -19.88 25.44
C THR A 210 -20.96 -19.92 26.96
N HIS A 211 -20.99 -18.75 27.62
CA HIS A 211 -20.81 -18.64 29.06
C HIS A 211 -22.11 -18.40 29.83
N GLY A 212 -23.27 -18.45 29.16
CA GLY A 212 -24.58 -18.25 29.78
C GLY A 212 -24.75 -16.85 30.40
N ILE A 213 -24.15 -15.82 29.78
CA ILE A 213 -24.21 -14.44 30.25
C ILE A 213 -25.43 -13.75 29.59
N PRO A 214 -26.50 -13.46 30.35
CA PRO A 214 -27.66 -12.79 29.79
C PRO A 214 -27.38 -11.29 29.63
N TRP A 215 -27.85 -10.71 28.53
CA TRP A 215 -27.72 -9.30 28.25
C TRP A 215 -29.05 -8.72 27.74
N GLU A 216 -29.20 -7.40 27.84
CA GLU A 216 -30.32 -6.64 27.28
C GLU A 216 -29.82 -5.41 26.53
N GLN A 217 -30.51 -5.06 25.45
CA GLN A 217 -30.23 -3.83 24.73
C GLN A 217 -30.77 -2.63 25.52
N VAL A 218 -29.93 -1.62 25.71
CA VAL A 218 -30.34 -0.30 26.21
C VAL A 218 -30.08 0.77 25.13
N PRO A 219 -30.97 1.76 24.96
CA PRO A 219 -30.72 2.85 24.04
C PRO A 219 -29.62 3.77 24.59
N VAL A 220 -28.86 4.40 23.68
CA VAL A 220 -27.96 5.50 24.07
C VAL A 220 -28.80 6.65 24.63
N SER A 221 -28.39 7.20 25.77
CA SER A 221 -29.13 8.23 26.47
C SER A 221 -29.18 9.52 25.65
N ALA A 222 -30.33 10.20 25.70
CA ALA A 222 -30.51 11.49 25.04
C ALA A 222 -29.51 12.55 25.55
N HIS A 223 -29.10 12.45 26.82
CA HIS A 223 -28.10 13.32 27.42
C HIS A 223 -26.72 13.13 26.77
N SER A 224 -26.23 11.89 26.69
CA SER A 224 -24.93 11.61 26.05
C SER A 224 -24.96 11.91 24.55
N ALA A 225 -26.08 11.65 23.87
CA ALA A 225 -26.28 12.03 22.48
C ALA A 225 -26.20 13.56 22.26
N ALA A 226 -26.78 14.34 23.18
CA ALA A 226 -26.72 15.80 23.13
C ALA A 226 -25.31 16.36 23.40
N LEU A 227 -24.52 15.69 24.25
CA LEU A 227 -23.13 16.06 24.54
C LEU A 227 -22.16 15.68 23.40
N SER A 228 -22.50 14.66 22.62
CA SER A 228 -21.68 14.19 21.48
C SER A 228 -22.48 14.20 20.17
N PRO A 229 -22.94 15.37 19.70
CA PRO A 229 -23.84 15.46 18.54
C PRO A 229 -23.18 15.02 17.23
N SER A 230 -21.84 15.05 17.16
CA SER A 230 -21.05 14.66 15.99
C SER A 230 -20.71 13.18 15.91
N SER A 231 -20.96 12.39 16.96
CA SER A 231 -20.60 10.96 16.98
C SER A 231 -21.43 10.17 17.98
N ALA A 232 -22.36 9.33 17.48
CA ALA A 232 -23.15 8.48 18.36
C ALA A 232 -22.30 7.37 19.03
N TYR A 233 -21.15 7.04 18.44
CA TYR A 233 -20.13 6.21 19.08
C TYR A 233 -19.59 6.88 20.34
N THR A 234 -19.19 8.15 20.27
CA THR A 234 -18.70 8.86 21.46
C THR A 234 -19.80 9.00 22.52
N ALA A 235 -21.06 9.23 22.12
CA ALA A 235 -22.20 9.22 23.04
C ALA A 235 -22.36 7.86 23.77
N CYS A 236 -22.17 6.74 23.07
CA CYS A 236 -22.24 5.41 23.68
C CYS A 236 -21.10 5.20 24.70
N VAL A 237 -19.88 5.63 24.38
CA VAL A 237 -18.73 5.59 25.30
C VAL A 237 -19.02 6.40 26.58
N TYR A 238 -19.66 7.56 26.44
CA TYR A 238 -20.12 8.36 27.58
C TYR A 238 -21.12 7.62 28.46
N ASP A 239 -22.09 6.89 27.89
CA ASP A 239 -23.03 6.10 28.67
C ASP A 239 -22.37 4.99 29.47
N VAL A 240 -21.30 4.38 28.95
CA VAL A 240 -20.50 3.39 29.70
C VAL A 240 -19.78 4.08 30.87
N ALA A 241 -19.18 5.24 30.63
CA ALA A 241 -18.50 6.04 31.65
C ALA A 241 -19.45 6.48 32.77
N LEU A 242 -20.68 6.84 32.44
CA LEU A 242 -21.75 7.20 33.39
C LEU A 242 -22.41 5.99 34.06
N GLY A 243 -22.04 4.76 33.66
CA GLY A 243 -22.67 3.54 34.16
C GLY A 243 -24.13 3.38 33.75
N LEU A 244 -24.58 4.05 32.68
CA LEU A 244 -25.90 3.88 32.06
C LEU A 244 -25.94 2.62 31.18
N ALA A 245 -24.82 2.30 30.55
CA ALA A 245 -24.56 1.02 29.89
C ALA A 245 -23.37 0.31 30.56
N ASP A 246 -23.31 -1.02 30.45
CA ASP A 246 -22.18 -1.82 30.94
C ASP A 246 -21.10 -2.00 29.86
N MET A 247 -21.51 -2.02 28.59
CA MET A 247 -20.64 -2.11 27.43
C MET A 247 -21.34 -1.55 26.19
N CYS A 248 -20.59 -1.08 25.20
CA CYS A 248 -21.14 -0.82 23.87
C CYS A 248 -20.61 -1.80 22.82
N TRP A 249 -21.49 -2.26 21.95
CA TRP A 249 -21.14 -3.13 20.82
C TRP A 249 -21.12 -2.37 19.51
N GLY A 250 -20.02 -2.47 18.77
CA GLY A 250 -19.81 -1.81 17.49
C GLY A 250 -18.34 -1.72 17.12
N ASN A 251 -18.05 -1.04 16.00
CA ASN A 251 -16.69 -0.80 15.53
C ASN A 251 -16.08 0.44 16.19
N PHE A 252 -15.71 0.31 17.47
CA PHE A 252 -15.20 1.46 18.24
C PHE A 252 -13.68 1.57 18.10
N TRP A 253 -13.24 2.71 17.56
CA TRP A 253 -11.86 3.15 17.63
C TRP A 253 -11.55 3.74 19.01
N PRO A 254 -10.61 3.15 19.78
CA PRO A 254 -10.24 3.59 21.11
C PRO A 254 -9.19 4.71 21.00
N ILE A 255 -9.59 5.81 20.37
CA ILE A 255 -8.81 7.04 20.28
C ILE A 255 -8.64 7.67 21.67
N GLN A 256 -7.69 8.61 21.79
CA GLN A 256 -7.36 9.25 23.06
C GLN A 256 -8.60 9.84 23.77
N SER A 257 -9.40 10.64 23.07
CA SER A 257 -10.58 11.29 23.65
C SER A 257 -11.62 10.30 24.22
N ARG A 258 -11.76 9.11 23.63
CA ARG A 258 -12.66 8.07 24.13
C ARG A 258 -12.05 7.26 25.27
N ARG A 259 -10.75 6.95 25.20
CA ARG A 259 -10.02 6.25 26.27
C ARG A 259 -9.96 7.06 27.57
N LEU A 260 -10.05 8.38 27.48
CA LEU A 260 -10.17 9.25 28.66
C LEU A 260 -11.51 9.09 29.39
N LEU A 261 -12.56 8.61 28.70
CA LEU A 261 -13.90 8.50 29.28
C LEU A 261 -14.13 7.16 29.99
N THR A 262 -13.68 6.06 29.39
CA THR A 262 -13.88 4.71 29.93
C THR A 262 -12.80 3.74 29.44
N SER A 263 -12.70 2.60 30.12
CA SER A 263 -11.85 1.49 29.72
C SER A 263 -12.35 0.81 28.44
N PHE A 264 -11.42 0.19 27.71
CA PHE A 264 -11.70 -0.57 26.50
C PHE A 264 -11.17 -1.98 26.66
N THR A 265 -11.84 -2.95 26.04
CA THR A 265 -11.36 -4.32 25.99
C THR A 265 -10.04 -4.44 25.22
N ALA A 266 -9.44 -5.62 25.27
CA ALA A 266 -8.38 -6.03 24.35
C ALA A 266 -8.84 -5.81 22.89
N PRO A 267 -7.92 -5.37 22.01
CA PRO A 267 -8.26 -5.15 20.62
C PRO A 267 -8.57 -6.48 19.92
N PHE A 268 -9.67 -6.54 19.19
CA PHE A 268 -10.13 -7.76 18.52
C PHE A 268 -10.01 -7.71 16.99
N TYR A 269 -9.81 -6.51 16.44
CA TYR A 269 -9.72 -6.27 15.01
C TYR A 269 -8.84 -5.05 14.74
N THR A 270 -8.35 -4.87 13.52
CA THR A 270 -7.63 -3.66 13.11
C THR A 270 -8.20 -3.19 11.79
N ASP A 271 -8.64 -1.93 11.74
CA ASP A 271 -8.98 -1.25 10.51
C ASP A 271 -7.73 -0.68 9.87
N HIS A 272 -7.49 -1.07 8.62
CA HIS A 272 -6.42 -0.53 7.79
C HIS A 272 -7.00 0.53 6.86
N PHE A 273 -6.48 1.74 6.98
CA PHE A 273 -6.86 2.89 6.15
C PHE A 273 -5.97 2.95 4.92
N HIS A 274 -6.61 3.14 3.77
CA HIS A 274 -5.97 3.20 2.47
C HIS A 274 -6.40 4.45 1.74
N VAL A 275 -5.52 4.94 0.85
CA VAL A 275 -5.88 6.02 -0.06
C VAL A 275 -6.67 5.45 -1.23
N VAL A 276 -7.80 6.08 -1.52
CA VAL A 276 -8.64 5.85 -2.69
C VAL A 276 -8.49 7.04 -3.63
N VAL A 277 -8.12 6.78 -4.88
CA VAL A 277 -7.95 7.78 -5.92
C VAL A 277 -8.85 7.49 -7.11
N ARG A 278 -9.19 8.53 -7.87
CA ARG A 278 -9.84 8.35 -9.17
C ARG A 278 -8.88 7.63 -10.13
N ARG A 279 -9.41 6.64 -10.86
CA ARG A 279 -8.77 6.08 -12.05
C ARG A 279 -8.68 7.20 -13.08
N GLY A 280 -7.46 7.50 -13.47
CA GLY A 280 -7.19 8.43 -14.55
C GLY A 280 -5.93 7.96 -15.23
N ARG A 281 -5.90 8.03 -16.56
CA ARG A 281 -4.63 7.96 -17.29
C ARG A 281 -3.79 9.13 -16.81
N ARG A 282 -2.57 8.87 -16.34
CA ARG A 282 -1.56 9.91 -16.17
C ARG A 282 -1.46 10.65 -17.50
N GLU A 283 -1.75 11.94 -17.52
CA GLU A 283 -1.47 12.78 -18.69
C GLU A 283 0.05 12.91 -18.77
N GLU A 284 0.67 11.97 -19.47
CA GLU A 284 2.11 11.95 -19.67
C GLU A 284 2.49 13.10 -20.60
N SER A 285 3.47 13.89 -20.19
CA SER A 285 4.04 14.93 -21.05
C SER A 285 4.65 14.30 -22.30
N PHE A 286 4.65 15.02 -23.43
CA PHE A 286 5.24 14.52 -24.68
C PHE A 286 6.70 14.04 -24.49
N SER A 287 7.48 14.72 -23.66
CA SER A 287 8.85 14.32 -23.31
C SER A 287 8.90 13.01 -22.52
N GLU A 288 8.00 12.80 -21.56
CA GLU A 288 7.94 11.53 -20.83
C GLU A 288 7.59 10.38 -21.78
N VAL A 289 6.62 10.58 -22.68
CA VAL A 289 6.25 9.59 -23.70
C VAL A 289 7.43 9.26 -24.61
N LEU A 290 8.20 10.27 -25.02
CA LEU A 290 9.35 10.10 -25.90
C LEU A 290 10.50 9.30 -25.25
N PHE A 291 10.78 9.58 -23.98
CA PHE A 291 11.89 8.95 -23.26
C PHE A 291 11.50 7.67 -22.51
N LYS A 292 10.22 7.31 -22.49
CA LYS A 292 9.71 6.12 -21.79
C LYS A 292 10.41 4.83 -22.20
N SER A 293 10.67 4.64 -23.50
CA SER A 293 11.40 3.45 -23.99
C SER A 293 12.87 3.40 -23.53
N PHE A 294 13.45 4.49 -23.04
CA PHE A 294 14.82 4.53 -22.52
C PHE A 294 14.89 4.44 -21.00
N SER A 295 13.76 4.59 -20.31
CA SER A 295 13.66 4.55 -18.85
C SER A 295 14.08 3.24 -18.14
N PRO A 296 14.04 2.04 -18.77
CA PRO A 296 14.45 0.80 -18.11
C PRO A 296 15.89 0.82 -17.60
N PHE A 297 16.75 1.67 -18.19
CA PHE A 297 18.13 1.86 -17.76
C PHE A 297 18.42 3.31 -17.43
N THR A 298 19.24 3.52 -16.41
CA THR A 298 19.72 4.86 -16.07
C THR A 298 20.59 5.41 -17.22
N PRO A 299 20.64 6.75 -17.42
CA PRO A 299 21.49 7.36 -18.43
C PRO A 299 22.98 6.97 -18.28
N MET A 300 23.43 6.76 -17.04
CA MET A 300 24.79 6.31 -16.75
C MET A 300 25.07 4.89 -17.24
N LEU A 301 24.10 3.98 -17.10
CA LEU A 301 24.22 2.62 -17.60
C LEU A 301 24.30 2.62 -19.14
N TRP A 302 23.43 3.38 -19.81
CA TRP A 302 23.50 3.57 -21.26
C TRP A 302 24.86 4.09 -21.73
N LEU A 303 25.39 5.12 -21.06
CA LEU A 303 26.70 5.67 -21.39
C LEU A 303 27.82 4.65 -21.20
N SER A 304 27.83 3.95 -20.06
CA SER A 304 28.84 2.92 -19.79
C SER A 304 28.82 1.79 -20.82
N PHE A 305 27.62 1.38 -21.25
CA PHE A 305 27.44 0.32 -22.22
C PHE A 305 27.90 0.75 -23.61
N MET A 306 27.54 1.97 -24.03
CA MET A 306 28.01 2.53 -25.29
C MET A 306 29.55 2.67 -25.32
N LEU A 307 30.16 3.11 -24.22
CA LEU A 307 31.63 3.18 -24.12
C LEU A 307 32.27 1.79 -24.18
N ALA A 308 31.67 0.78 -23.54
CA ALA A 308 32.15 -0.60 -23.62
C ALA A 308 32.06 -1.16 -25.05
N LEU A 309 30.95 -0.95 -25.76
CA LEU A 309 30.79 -1.37 -27.16
C LEU A 309 31.79 -0.66 -28.08
N ALA A 310 32.01 0.64 -27.88
CA ALA A 310 33.00 1.40 -28.63
C ALA A 310 34.42 0.86 -28.39
N TYR A 311 34.77 0.58 -27.13
CA TYR A 311 36.06 -0.01 -26.75
C TYR A 311 36.26 -1.37 -27.40
N VAL A 312 35.28 -2.29 -27.28
CA VAL A 312 35.36 -3.62 -27.87
C VAL A 312 35.43 -3.57 -29.40
N GLY A 313 34.68 -2.66 -30.03
CA GLY A 313 34.75 -2.44 -31.48
C GLY A 313 36.16 -2.02 -31.93
N ILE A 314 36.81 -1.13 -31.17
CA ILE A 314 38.20 -0.71 -31.43
C ILE A 314 39.17 -1.87 -31.21
N THR A 315 39.10 -2.59 -30.08
CA THR A 315 40.06 -3.66 -29.76
C THR A 315 39.97 -4.83 -30.73
N LEU A 316 38.76 -5.27 -31.10
CA LEU A 316 38.58 -6.39 -32.03
C LEU A 316 39.02 -6.05 -33.45
N ASN A 317 38.79 -4.82 -33.93
CA ASN A 317 39.32 -4.42 -35.24
C ASN A 317 40.84 -4.20 -35.21
N TRP A 318 41.40 -3.78 -34.07
CA TRP A 318 42.85 -3.67 -33.90
C TRP A 318 43.54 -5.04 -33.92
N GLU A 319 42.96 -6.03 -33.24
CA GLU A 319 43.52 -7.39 -33.20
C GLU A 319 43.37 -8.17 -34.52
N ALA A 320 42.40 -7.82 -35.35
CA ALA A 320 42.14 -8.53 -36.60
C ALA A 320 43.23 -8.33 -37.67
N ASP A 321 44.03 -7.26 -37.56
CA ASP A 321 45.09 -6.93 -38.52
C ASP A 321 46.32 -6.31 -37.83
N PRO A 322 47.08 -7.12 -37.07
CA PRO A 322 48.18 -6.62 -36.22
C PRO A 322 49.37 -6.06 -37.01
N GLU A 323 49.52 -6.43 -38.29
CA GLU A 323 50.62 -5.97 -39.15
C GLU A 323 50.32 -4.67 -39.89
N ARG A 324 49.06 -4.21 -39.88
CA ARG A 324 48.64 -3.03 -40.64
C ARG A 324 49.08 -1.73 -39.96
N LYS A 325 50.18 -1.16 -40.44
CA LYS A 325 50.63 0.19 -40.04
C LYS A 325 49.71 1.27 -40.63
N LEU A 326 48.66 1.65 -39.89
CA LEU A 326 47.78 2.75 -40.27
C LEU A 326 48.50 4.10 -40.24
N SER A 327 48.49 4.80 -41.38
CA SER A 327 48.91 6.20 -41.46
C SER A 327 48.00 7.11 -40.61
N ARG A 328 48.50 8.29 -40.23
CA ARG A 328 47.76 9.22 -39.34
C ARG A 328 46.41 9.64 -39.93
N GLY A 329 46.31 9.76 -41.26
CA GLY A 329 45.07 10.06 -41.98
C GLY A 329 44.06 8.90 -41.96
N GLU A 330 44.52 7.66 -42.15
CA GLU A 330 43.64 6.49 -42.16
C GLU A 330 43.08 6.17 -40.76
N ARG A 331 43.80 6.49 -39.67
CA ARG A 331 43.27 6.32 -38.30
C ARG A 331 42.04 7.19 -38.03
N CYS A 332 42.02 8.43 -38.54
CA CYS A 332 40.89 9.34 -38.34
C CYS A 332 39.60 8.82 -38.98
N ILE A 333 39.71 8.04 -40.06
CA ILE A 333 38.57 7.44 -40.75
C ILE A 333 38.23 6.06 -40.18
N SER A 334 39.23 5.29 -39.76
CA SER A 334 39.03 3.90 -39.32
C SER A 334 38.42 3.79 -37.92
N ILE A 335 38.82 4.64 -36.97
CA ILE A 335 38.32 4.58 -35.57
C ILE A 335 36.79 4.73 -35.51
N PRO A 336 36.16 5.74 -36.16
CA PRO A 336 34.70 5.84 -36.18
C PRO A 336 34.00 4.61 -36.78
N VAL A 337 34.60 4.00 -37.82
CA VAL A 337 34.07 2.77 -38.43
C VAL A 337 34.17 1.59 -37.46
N TRP A 338 35.25 1.49 -36.68
CA TRP A 338 35.42 0.44 -35.67
C TRP A 338 34.44 0.59 -34.50
N ILE A 339 34.22 1.83 -34.05
CA ILE A 339 33.21 2.14 -33.03
C ILE A 339 31.81 1.76 -33.54
N LEU A 340 31.47 2.14 -34.77
CA LEU A 340 30.18 1.80 -35.39
C LEU A 340 30.00 0.27 -35.52
N LYS A 341 31.06 -0.46 -35.88
CA LYS A 341 31.05 -1.93 -35.88
C LYS A 341 30.78 -2.50 -34.50
N GLY A 342 31.36 -1.92 -33.45
CA GLY A 342 31.09 -2.27 -32.05
C GLY A 342 29.62 -2.06 -31.66
N PHE A 343 29.03 -0.91 -32.03
CA PHE A 343 27.60 -0.66 -31.81
C PHE A 343 26.69 -1.60 -32.59
N ASN A 344 27.01 -1.88 -33.85
CA ASN A 344 26.25 -2.81 -34.68
C ASN A 344 26.29 -4.24 -34.13
N ALA A 345 27.35 -4.61 -33.40
CA ALA A 345 27.46 -5.90 -32.73
C ALA A 345 26.31 -6.12 -31.73
N PHE A 346 25.81 -5.06 -31.09
CA PHE A 346 24.67 -5.18 -30.18
C PHE A 346 23.40 -5.63 -30.93
N GLY A 347 23.12 -5.02 -32.08
CA GLY A 347 21.95 -5.34 -32.90
C GLY A 347 22.02 -6.71 -33.59
N THR A 348 23.21 -7.29 -33.74
CA THR A 348 23.45 -8.62 -34.33
C THR A 348 23.65 -9.71 -33.27
N GLY A 349 23.40 -9.43 -31.99
CA GLY A 349 23.54 -10.43 -30.92
C GLY A 349 24.99 -10.77 -30.54
N GLY A 350 25.94 -9.86 -30.80
CA GLY A 350 27.35 -9.99 -30.48
C GLY A 350 28.27 -10.21 -31.69
N GLU A 351 27.72 -10.36 -32.90
CA GLU A 351 28.51 -10.63 -34.11
C GLU A 351 29.02 -9.33 -34.77
N ILE A 352 30.34 -9.15 -34.85
CA ILE A 352 30.93 -8.03 -35.60
C ILE A 352 31.14 -8.44 -37.07
N LYS A 353 30.23 -7.99 -37.94
CA LYS A 353 30.33 -8.26 -39.37
C LYS A 353 31.59 -7.64 -39.99
N GLY A 354 32.29 -8.44 -40.81
CA GLY A 354 33.45 -8.00 -41.57
C GLY A 354 34.72 -7.82 -40.73
N VAL A 355 34.87 -8.59 -39.65
CA VAL A 355 36.11 -8.73 -38.88
C VAL A 355 36.46 -10.21 -38.82
N ASN A 356 37.63 -10.59 -39.34
CA ASN A 356 38.08 -11.98 -39.34
C ASN A 356 38.91 -12.23 -38.07
N ILE A 357 38.32 -12.91 -37.09
CA ILE A 357 38.92 -13.12 -35.77
C ILE A 357 39.95 -14.24 -35.87
N LYS A 358 41.24 -13.89 -35.90
CA LYS A 358 42.36 -14.82 -36.01
C LYS A 358 43.03 -15.14 -34.67
N THR A 359 42.93 -14.23 -33.71
CA THR A 359 43.60 -14.32 -32.41
C THR A 359 42.73 -15.01 -31.36
N ALA A 360 43.36 -15.74 -30.42
CA ALA A 360 42.65 -16.31 -29.28
C ALA A 360 42.02 -15.21 -28.39
N GLY A 361 42.71 -14.07 -28.23
CA GLY A 361 42.20 -12.90 -27.51
C GLY A 361 40.92 -12.32 -28.15
N GLY A 362 40.86 -12.26 -29.48
CA GLY A 362 39.69 -11.79 -30.20
C GLY A 362 38.50 -12.74 -30.05
N TRP A 363 38.75 -14.05 -30.02
CA TRP A 363 37.71 -15.04 -29.74
C TRP A 363 37.15 -14.89 -28.33
N MET A 364 38.01 -14.77 -27.31
CA MET A 364 37.58 -14.54 -25.92
C MET A 364 36.75 -13.26 -25.79
N THR A 365 37.22 -12.17 -26.41
CA THR A 365 36.53 -10.87 -26.40
C THR A 365 35.19 -10.93 -27.11
N SER A 366 35.09 -11.67 -28.22
CA SER A 366 33.83 -11.88 -28.95
C SER A 366 32.81 -12.70 -28.13
N VAL A 367 33.25 -13.73 -27.42
CA VAL A 367 32.38 -14.52 -26.52
C VAL A 367 31.89 -13.65 -25.36
N ALA A 368 32.77 -12.87 -24.74
CA ALA A 368 32.41 -11.95 -23.67
C ALA A 368 31.41 -10.87 -24.15
N LEU A 369 31.60 -10.35 -25.36
CA LEU A 369 30.67 -9.42 -26.00
C LEU A 369 29.30 -10.06 -26.22
N GLY A 370 29.25 -11.26 -26.81
CA GLY A 370 27.99 -11.99 -27.04
C GLY A 370 27.22 -12.25 -25.75
N PHE A 371 27.90 -12.69 -24.69
CA PHE A 371 27.28 -12.88 -23.37
C PHE A 371 26.76 -11.55 -22.79
N SER A 372 27.55 -10.47 -22.88
CA SER A 372 27.16 -9.15 -22.37
C SER A 372 25.96 -8.59 -23.12
N CYS A 373 25.92 -8.69 -24.45
CA CYS A 373 24.77 -8.31 -25.26
C CYS A 373 23.53 -9.13 -24.89
N LEU A 374 23.67 -10.44 -24.71
CA LEU A 374 22.57 -11.32 -24.29
C LEU A 374 21.99 -10.88 -22.95
N VAL A 375 22.83 -10.70 -21.93
CA VAL A 375 22.41 -10.27 -20.58
C VAL A 375 21.75 -8.90 -20.61
N MET A 376 22.27 -7.96 -21.40
CA MET A 376 21.69 -6.62 -21.51
C MET A 376 20.32 -6.63 -22.20
N VAL A 377 20.16 -7.39 -23.30
CA VAL A 377 18.87 -7.50 -24.00
C VAL A 377 17.83 -8.20 -23.13
N THR A 378 18.21 -9.28 -22.45
CA THR A 378 17.28 -9.99 -21.55
C THR A 378 16.92 -9.15 -20.34
N GLY A 379 17.90 -8.46 -19.73
CA GLY A 379 17.68 -7.52 -18.64
C GLY A 379 16.76 -6.37 -19.03
N TYR A 380 16.98 -5.76 -20.19
CA TYR A 380 16.13 -4.70 -20.74
C TYR A 380 14.68 -5.20 -20.91
N ASN A 381 14.50 -6.36 -21.56
CA ASN A 381 13.17 -6.94 -21.77
C ASN A 381 12.47 -7.27 -20.46
N ALA A 382 13.19 -7.81 -19.47
CA ALA A 382 12.62 -8.12 -18.16
C ALA A 382 12.09 -6.87 -17.45
N VAL A 383 12.87 -5.78 -17.44
CA VAL A 383 12.47 -4.51 -16.81
C VAL A 383 11.30 -3.86 -17.56
N VAL A 384 11.33 -3.83 -18.89
CA VAL A 384 10.22 -3.31 -19.70
C VAL A 384 8.93 -4.10 -19.43
N VAL A 385 9.01 -5.42 -19.35
CA VAL A 385 7.84 -6.26 -19.06
C VAL A 385 7.31 -5.98 -17.65
N SER A 386 8.17 -5.84 -16.64
CA SER A 386 7.70 -5.48 -15.29
C SER A 386 7.03 -4.10 -15.26
N GLU A 387 7.60 -3.10 -15.93
CA GLU A 387 7.01 -1.75 -15.99
C GLU A 387 5.69 -1.73 -16.76
N LEU A 388 5.54 -2.55 -17.80
CA LEU A 388 4.29 -2.68 -18.54
C LEU A 388 3.18 -3.33 -17.71
N VAL A 389 3.53 -4.28 -16.85
CA VAL A 389 2.58 -4.92 -15.92
C VAL A 389 2.13 -3.93 -14.83
N GLU A 390 3.00 -2.98 -14.43
CA GLU A 390 2.73 -2.03 -13.35
C GLU A 390 1.88 -0.81 -13.78
N GLN A 391 1.59 -0.63 -15.07
CA GLN A 391 1.01 0.62 -15.62
C GLN A 391 -0.48 0.90 -15.31
N ARG A 392 -1.15 0.12 -14.46
CA ARG A 392 -2.50 0.47 -13.95
C ARG A 392 -2.41 1.30 -12.67
N THR A 393 -1.73 2.43 -12.73
CA THR A 393 -1.62 3.32 -11.58
C THR A 393 -2.70 4.38 -11.60
N GLY A 394 -3.24 4.69 -10.42
CA GLY A 394 -4.12 5.85 -10.26
C GLY A 394 -3.37 7.13 -10.61
N ARG A 395 -4.04 8.29 -10.58
CA ARG A 395 -3.37 9.58 -10.82
C ARG A 395 -2.16 9.82 -9.90
N VAL A 396 -2.12 9.11 -8.77
CA VAL A 396 -1.12 9.13 -7.71
C VAL A 396 -0.90 7.70 -7.22
N GLN A 397 0.33 7.36 -6.85
CA GLN A 397 0.75 6.03 -6.39
C GLN A 397 0.94 5.92 -4.87
N SER A 398 1.18 7.05 -4.18
CA SER A 398 1.33 7.09 -2.72
C SER A 398 0.63 8.31 -2.10
N LEU A 399 0.47 8.30 -0.77
CA LEU A 399 -0.08 9.46 -0.07
C LEU A 399 0.81 10.69 -0.25
N GLU A 400 2.11 10.52 -0.11
CA GLU A 400 3.13 11.58 -0.16
C GLU A 400 3.15 12.28 -1.52
N GLU A 401 3.02 11.51 -2.60
CA GLU A 401 2.91 12.08 -3.94
C GLU A 401 1.64 12.94 -4.05
N GLY A 402 0.52 12.49 -3.50
CA GLY A 402 -0.72 13.27 -3.48
C GLY A 402 -0.60 14.56 -2.66
N ILE A 403 0.04 14.49 -1.50
CA ILE A 403 0.35 15.66 -0.65
C ILE A 403 1.23 16.65 -1.41
N SER A 404 2.31 16.17 -2.07
CA SER A 404 3.23 17.04 -2.81
C SER A 404 2.57 17.78 -3.98
N ARG A 405 1.50 17.20 -4.53
CA ARG A 405 0.68 17.79 -5.60
C ARG A 405 -0.45 18.68 -5.07
N GLY A 406 -0.60 18.82 -3.76
CA GLY A 406 -1.65 19.64 -3.14
C GLY A 406 -3.05 19.04 -3.23
N TYR A 407 -3.17 17.70 -3.21
CA TYR A 407 -4.48 17.03 -3.24
C TYR A 407 -5.27 17.32 -1.96
N ARG A 408 -6.59 17.48 -2.12
CA ARG A 408 -7.53 17.49 -1.00
C ARG A 408 -8.01 16.07 -0.71
N PHE A 409 -7.86 15.61 0.52
CA PHE A 409 -8.22 14.26 0.94
C PHE A 409 -9.50 14.27 1.78
N CYS A 410 -10.53 13.56 1.31
CA CYS A 410 -11.68 13.25 2.14
C CYS A 410 -11.26 12.26 3.24
N VAL A 411 -11.45 12.62 4.51
CA VAL A 411 -11.04 11.81 5.66
C VAL A 411 -12.18 11.65 6.65
N HIS A 412 -12.16 10.55 7.40
CA HIS A 412 -13.11 10.37 8.49
C HIS A 412 -12.81 11.36 9.61
N THR A 413 -13.84 12.08 10.06
CA THR A 413 -13.79 13.05 11.18
C THR A 413 -13.01 12.56 12.41
N VAL A 414 -13.06 11.27 12.71
CA VAL A 414 -12.48 10.69 13.93
C VAL A 414 -10.97 10.43 13.80
N VAL A 415 -10.44 10.20 12.59
CA VAL A 415 -9.00 9.94 12.36
C VAL A 415 -8.25 11.15 11.81
N GLN A 416 -8.97 12.19 11.43
CA GLN A 416 -8.41 13.41 10.85
C GLN A 416 -7.30 14.01 11.71
N GLU A 417 -7.58 14.28 12.99
CA GLU A 417 -6.59 14.89 13.90
C GLU A 417 -5.30 14.06 13.98
N SER A 418 -5.43 12.73 14.04
CA SER A 418 -4.28 11.81 14.01
C SER A 418 -3.49 11.89 12.70
N LEU A 419 -4.20 11.98 11.56
CA LEU A 419 -3.58 12.11 10.24
C LEU A 419 -2.91 13.47 10.04
N GLU A 420 -3.52 14.56 10.51
CA GLU A 420 -2.93 15.91 10.43
C GLU A 420 -1.70 16.05 11.33
N ASN A 421 -1.73 15.44 12.52
CA ASN A 421 -0.56 15.38 13.40
C ASN A 421 0.58 14.56 12.78
N THR A 422 0.26 13.49 12.04
CA THR A 422 1.26 12.65 11.37
C THR A 422 1.77 13.29 10.07
N TYR A 423 0.89 13.97 9.33
CA TYR A 423 1.13 14.59 8.04
C TYR A 423 0.66 16.05 8.06
N PRO A 424 1.45 17.00 8.61
CA PRO A 424 1.02 18.39 8.80
C PRO A 424 0.70 19.16 7.51
N SER A 425 1.19 18.68 6.37
CA SER A 425 0.91 19.25 5.04
C SER A 425 -0.30 18.63 4.34
N LEU A 426 -1.02 17.70 5.01
CA LEU A 426 -2.22 17.07 4.48
C LEU A 426 -3.38 18.06 4.48
N ILE A 427 -4.02 18.25 3.33
CA ILE A 427 -5.23 19.07 3.21
C ILE A 427 -6.44 18.14 3.29
N THR A 428 -7.21 18.26 4.36
CA THR A 428 -8.31 17.34 4.69
C THR A 428 -9.69 17.95 4.42
N VAL A 429 -10.65 17.10 4.09
CA VAL A 429 -12.08 17.43 3.98
C VAL A 429 -12.85 16.43 4.82
N GLU A 430 -13.49 16.92 5.89
CA GLU A 430 -14.08 16.07 6.91
C GLU A 430 -15.39 15.44 6.46
N ARG A 431 -15.52 14.12 6.62
CA ARG A 431 -16.78 13.42 6.36
C ARG A 431 -17.02 12.37 7.42
N ALA A 432 -18.30 12.11 7.72
CA ALA A 432 -18.68 11.18 8.77
C ALA A 432 -18.71 9.72 8.30
N HIS A 433 -18.93 9.48 6.99
CA HIS A 433 -19.21 8.14 6.45
C HIS A 433 -18.48 7.89 5.13
N GLY A 434 -18.14 6.63 4.87
CA GLY A 434 -17.51 6.20 3.62
C GLY A 434 -18.29 6.62 2.38
N VAL A 435 -19.62 6.44 2.39
CA VAL A 435 -20.54 6.92 1.33
C VAL A 435 -20.32 8.39 1.04
N SER A 436 -20.37 9.23 2.08
CA SER A 436 -20.25 10.68 1.94
C SER A 436 -18.87 11.14 1.47
N MET A 437 -17.81 10.37 1.75
CA MET A 437 -16.47 10.62 1.20
C MET A 437 -16.41 10.32 -0.29
N MET A 438 -17.03 9.23 -0.72
CA MET A 438 -17.05 8.82 -2.12
C MET A 438 -17.91 9.77 -2.96
N GLU A 439 -19.04 10.22 -2.43
CA GLU A 439 -19.90 11.24 -3.06
C GLU A 439 -19.21 12.60 -3.13
N ALA A 440 -18.51 13.02 -2.07
CA ALA A 440 -17.68 14.24 -2.08
C ALA A 440 -16.52 14.15 -3.08
N MET A 441 -15.92 12.96 -3.22
CA MET A 441 -14.96 12.71 -4.29
C MET A 441 -15.62 12.89 -5.65
N ASP A 442 -16.84 12.41 -5.89
CA ASP A 442 -17.54 12.56 -7.18
C ASP A 442 -17.94 14.00 -7.48
N ALA A 443 -18.40 14.73 -6.46
CA ALA A 443 -18.69 16.15 -6.54
C ALA A 443 -17.44 17.04 -6.78
N GLY A 444 -16.23 16.48 -6.66
CA GLY A 444 -14.98 17.22 -6.84
C GLY A 444 -14.60 18.09 -5.64
N GLU A 445 -15.17 17.80 -4.46
CA GLU A 445 -14.83 18.46 -3.21
C GLU A 445 -13.48 17.98 -2.67
N CYS A 446 -13.10 16.74 -2.99
CA CYS A 446 -11.79 16.15 -2.71
C CYS A 446 -11.27 15.34 -3.91
N ASP A 447 -9.95 15.25 -4.03
CA ASP A 447 -9.25 14.59 -5.13
C ASP A 447 -9.00 13.10 -4.84
N ALA A 448 -8.89 12.77 -3.55
CA ALA A 448 -8.69 11.43 -3.01
C ALA A 448 -9.48 11.27 -1.70
N ALA A 449 -9.68 10.04 -1.24
CA ALA A 449 -10.23 9.75 0.09
C ALA A 449 -9.32 8.80 0.86
N ILE A 450 -9.31 8.89 2.19
CA ILE A 450 -8.62 7.95 3.07
C ILE A 450 -9.71 7.15 3.80
N LEU A 451 -9.88 5.89 3.40
CA LEU A 451 -10.97 5.02 3.84
C LEU A 451 -10.40 3.73 4.39
N HIS A 452 -11.06 3.18 5.43
CA HIS A 452 -10.72 1.84 5.90
C HIS A 452 -11.22 0.78 4.92
N GLU A 453 -10.58 -0.40 4.91
CA GLU A 453 -10.83 -1.44 3.92
C GLU A 453 -12.31 -1.90 3.86
N ASP A 454 -12.96 -2.08 5.01
CA ASP A 454 -14.34 -2.55 5.03
C ASP A 454 -15.33 -1.50 4.48
N ALA A 455 -15.14 -0.20 4.76
CA ALA A 455 -15.88 0.87 4.10
C ALA A 455 -15.72 0.84 2.59
N TRP A 456 -14.48 0.75 2.10
CA TRP A 456 -14.20 0.68 0.66
C TRP A 456 -14.92 -0.49 -0.02
N ARG A 457 -14.97 -1.66 0.63
CA ARG A 457 -15.69 -2.83 0.13
C ARG A 457 -17.21 -2.64 0.15
N SER A 458 -17.73 -2.07 1.24
CA SER A 458 -19.16 -1.76 1.40
C SER A 458 -19.64 -0.83 0.28
N GLU A 459 -18.93 0.27 0.02
CA GLU A 459 -19.30 1.27 -0.99
C GLU A 459 -19.32 0.75 -2.42
N ARG A 460 -18.60 -0.35 -2.69
CA ARG A 460 -18.56 -1.00 -4.00
C ARG A 460 -19.60 -2.09 -4.18
N THR A 461 -20.28 -2.48 -3.11
CA THR A 461 -21.31 -3.53 -3.18
C THR A 461 -22.55 -2.96 -3.87
N GLY A 462 -22.77 -3.35 -5.12
CA GLY A 462 -23.89 -2.88 -5.94
C GLY A 462 -23.67 -1.53 -6.63
N ASN A 463 -22.44 -1.00 -6.65
CA ASN A 463 -22.11 0.28 -7.30
C ASN A 463 -21.00 0.12 -8.36
N THR A 464 -21.42 -0.12 -9.60
CA THR A 464 -20.53 -0.33 -10.75
C THR A 464 -19.71 0.92 -11.11
N GLU A 465 -20.23 2.12 -10.85
CA GLU A 465 -19.54 3.37 -11.13
C GLU A 465 -18.29 3.53 -10.26
N GLN A 466 -18.41 3.29 -8.95
CA GLN A 466 -17.28 3.34 -8.01
C GLN A 466 -16.19 2.33 -8.38
N CYS A 467 -16.60 1.15 -8.83
CA CYS A 467 -15.68 0.11 -9.29
C CYS A 467 -14.87 0.49 -10.54
N LEU A 468 -15.47 1.24 -11.47
CA LEU A 468 -14.83 1.62 -12.72
C LEU A 468 -14.00 2.90 -12.59
N THR A 469 -14.44 3.84 -11.76
CA THR A 469 -13.88 5.19 -11.68
C THR A 469 -12.87 5.38 -10.57
N LYS A 470 -12.81 4.51 -9.55
CA LYS A 470 -11.90 4.65 -8.42
C LYS A 470 -11.06 3.40 -8.18
N LEU A 471 -9.93 3.58 -7.51
CA LEU A 471 -9.05 2.49 -7.08
C LEU A 471 -8.47 2.79 -5.71
N ARG A 472 -8.30 1.74 -4.92
CA ARG A 472 -7.61 1.77 -3.63
C ARG A 472 -6.12 1.48 -3.84
N LEU A 473 -5.26 2.31 -3.28
CA LEU A 473 -3.82 2.08 -3.22
C LEU A 473 -3.52 0.98 -2.18
N LYS A 474 -2.57 0.10 -2.49
CA LYS A 474 -2.24 -1.07 -1.64
C LYS A 474 -1.62 -0.67 -0.30
N ALA A 475 -0.88 0.45 -0.27
CA ALA A 475 -0.23 0.91 0.94
C ALA A 475 -1.27 1.30 2.01
N THR A 476 -1.04 0.83 3.23
CA THR A 476 -1.80 1.25 4.41
C THR A 476 -1.18 2.53 4.95
N VAL A 477 -2.01 3.56 5.10
CA VAL A 477 -1.59 4.89 5.60
C VAL A 477 -1.69 4.97 7.11
N ALA A 478 -2.75 4.40 7.67
CA ALA A 478 -2.98 4.36 9.11
C ALA A 478 -3.63 3.04 9.48
N SER A 479 -3.42 2.59 10.71
CA SER A 479 -4.08 1.41 11.26
C SER A 479 -4.65 1.78 12.62
N VAL A 480 -5.92 1.43 12.86
CA VAL A 480 -6.61 1.72 14.11
C VAL A 480 -7.26 0.45 14.62
N HIS A 481 -7.06 0.15 15.91
CA HIS A 481 -7.60 -1.06 16.49
C HIS A 481 -9.09 -0.94 16.85
N ASN A 482 -9.81 -2.02 16.58
CA ASN A 482 -11.08 -2.53 17.12
C ASN A 482 -11.11 -2.83 18.60
N ALA A 483 -11.78 -2.08 19.49
CA ALA A 483 -12.00 -2.51 20.87
C ALA A 483 -13.37 -2.07 21.41
N PHE A 484 -13.98 -2.80 22.33
CA PHE A 484 -15.28 -2.41 22.89
C PHE A 484 -15.11 -1.54 24.14
N PRO A 485 -15.82 -0.40 24.27
CA PRO A 485 -15.84 0.36 25.51
C PRO A 485 -16.64 -0.42 26.55
N VAL A 486 -16.06 -0.60 27.73
CA VAL A 486 -16.57 -1.48 28.78
C VAL A 486 -16.31 -0.86 30.15
N ARG A 487 -17.16 -1.16 31.14
CA ARG A 487 -16.92 -0.75 32.52
C ARG A 487 -15.63 -1.37 33.07
N ALA A 488 -14.87 -0.59 33.83
CA ALA A 488 -13.56 -0.99 34.35
C ALA A 488 -13.59 -2.29 35.16
N GLU A 489 -14.67 -2.55 35.90
CA GLU A 489 -14.78 -3.73 36.77
C GLU A 489 -14.88 -5.06 36.01
N VAL A 490 -15.25 -5.02 34.73
CA VAL A 490 -15.36 -6.22 33.89
C VAL A 490 -14.43 -6.17 32.67
N GLU A 491 -13.64 -5.11 32.53
CA GLU A 491 -12.73 -4.92 31.40
C GLU A 491 -11.75 -6.09 31.28
N HIS A 492 -11.03 -6.40 32.35
CA HIS A 492 -10.00 -7.45 32.33
C HIS A 492 -10.59 -8.82 31.94
N ILE A 493 -11.74 -9.17 32.52
CA ILE A 493 -12.44 -10.43 32.23
C ILE A 493 -12.87 -10.48 30.76
N MET A 494 -13.44 -9.40 30.25
CA MET A 494 -13.89 -9.31 28.87
C MET A 494 -12.71 -9.38 27.89
N SER A 495 -11.62 -8.70 28.21
CA SER A 495 -10.36 -8.72 27.45
C SER A 495 -9.77 -10.13 27.36
N TRP A 496 -9.77 -10.87 28.46
CA TRP A 496 -9.37 -12.28 28.48
C TRP A 496 -10.30 -13.14 27.61
N ALA A 497 -11.62 -13.00 27.76
CA ALA A 497 -12.59 -13.79 27.02
C ALA A 497 -12.50 -13.56 25.50
N ILE A 498 -12.33 -12.29 25.10
CA ILE A 498 -12.10 -11.90 23.71
C ILE A 498 -10.82 -12.52 23.19
N THR A 499 -9.69 -12.30 23.88
CA THR A 499 -8.37 -12.82 23.47
C THR A 499 -8.40 -14.33 23.29
N ARG A 500 -9.03 -15.05 24.23
CA ARG A 500 -9.17 -16.51 24.16
C ARG A 500 -9.94 -16.99 22.93
N GLN A 501 -10.94 -16.27 22.46
CA GLN A 501 -11.65 -16.65 21.22
C GLN A 501 -10.91 -16.19 19.95
N LEU A 502 -10.11 -15.11 20.03
CA LEU A 502 -9.23 -14.70 18.94
C LEU A 502 -8.14 -15.74 18.68
N GLU A 503 -7.55 -16.31 19.73
CA GLU A 503 -6.56 -17.39 19.63
C GLU A 503 -7.12 -18.65 18.95
N LYS A 504 -8.43 -18.90 19.08
CA LYS A 504 -9.13 -19.99 18.36
C LYS A 504 -9.47 -19.64 16.90
N GLY A 505 -9.20 -18.42 16.45
CA GLY A 505 -9.53 -17.94 15.11
C GLY A 505 -11.03 -17.72 14.88
N GLN A 506 -11.86 -17.72 15.93
CA GLN A 506 -13.32 -17.67 15.80
C GLN A 506 -13.78 -16.35 15.15
N TYR A 507 -13.18 -15.22 15.55
CA TYR A 507 -13.54 -13.92 14.98
C TYR A 507 -13.21 -13.83 13.49
N GLU A 508 -12.07 -14.39 13.06
CA GLU A 508 -11.67 -14.34 11.65
C GLU A 508 -12.66 -15.10 10.76
N GLN A 509 -13.12 -16.27 11.22
CA GLN A 509 -14.15 -17.05 10.53
C GLN A 509 -15.46 -16.26 10.41
N LEU A 510 -15.92 -15.65 11.50
CA LEU A 510 -17.12 -14.82 11.51
C LEU A 510 -16.98 -13.58 10.62
N ARG A 511 -15.79 -12.98 10.55
CA ARG A 511 -15.48 -11.83 9.68
C ARG A 511 -15.57 -12.22 8.20
N VAL A 512 -14.94 -13.32 7.80
CA VAL A 512 -15.01 -13.82 6.42
C VAL A 512 -16.46 -14.17 6.06
N GLN A 513 -17.19 -14.83 6.96
CA GLN A 513 -18.60 -15.17 6.73
C GLN A 513 -19.48 -13.92 6.61
N ALA A 514 -19.29 -12.92 7.48
CA ALA A 514 -20.02 -11.66 7.40
C ALA A 514 -19.73 -10.91 6.09
N ARG A 515 -18.47 -10.90 5.65
CA ARG A 515 -18.10 -10.36 4.32
C ARG A 515 -18.85 -11.06 3.21
N LEU A 516 -18.91 -12.39 3.21
CA LEU A 516 -19.65 -13.13 2.18
C LEU A 516 -21.16 -12.84 2.21
N ASN A 517 -21.74 -12.72 3.40
CA ASN A 517 -23.19 -12.51 3.57
C ASN A 517 -23.64 -11.09 3.22
N PHE A 518 -22.87 -10.08 3.63
CA PHE A 518 -23.27 -8.67 3.52
C PHE A 518 -22.59 -7.91 2.38
N THR A 519 -21.52 -8.48 1.81
CA THR A 519 -20.79 -7.90 0.68
C THR A 519 -20.67 -8.94 -0.43
N SER A 520 -21.80 -9.50 -0.88
CA SER A 520 -21.81 -10.72 -1.71
C SER A 520 -21.01 -10.60 -3.02
N ARG A 521 -20.45 -11.74 -3.44
CA ARG A 521 -19.56 -11.90 -4.60
C ARG A 521 -20.19 -11.48 -5.94
N ASP A 522 -21.52 -11.54 -6.05
CA ASP A 522 -22.25 -11.18 -7.28
C ASP A 522 -22.48 -9.66 -7.39
N ARG A 523 -22.34 -8.92 -6.29
CA ARG A 523 -22.56 -7.46 -6.22
C ARG A 523 -21.26 -6.67 -6.06
N ILE A 524 -20.17 -7.29 -5.63
CA ILE A 524 -18.85 -6.66 -5.63
C ILE A 524 -18.24 -6.83 -7.02
N CYS A 525 -18.01 -5.72 -7.73
CA CYS A 525 -17.12 -5.80 -8.88
C CYS A 525 -15.74 -6.18 -8.37
N ALA A 526 -15.13 -7.22 -8.96
CA ALA A 526 -13.79 -7.64 -8.60
C ALA A 526 -12.88 -6.41 -8.47
N GLU A 527 -12.08 -6.33 -7.40
CA GLU A 527 -10.86 -5.53 -7.49
C GLU A 527 -10.15 -6.09 -8.72
N ALA A 528 -10.12 -5.30 -9.80
CA ALA A 528 -9.49 -5.71 -11.04
C ALA A 528 -8.11 -6.19 -10.63
N SER A 529 -7.89 -7.50 -10.64
CA SER A 529 -6.59 -8.01 -10.27
C SER A 529 -5.64 -7.41 -11.30
N ASP A 530 -4.44 -7.06 -10.84
CA ASP A 530 -3.40 -6.50 -11.72
C ASP A 530 -3.10 -7.41 -12.92
N THR A 531 -3.64 -8.64 -12.95
CA THR A 531 -3.47 -9.65 -13.98
C THR A 531 -4.39 -9.55 -15.20
N GLU A 532 -5.45 -8.74 -15.24
CA GLU A 532 -6.38 -8.74 -16.39
C GLU A 532 -6.54 -7.39 -17.08
N SER A 533 -5.52 -7.01 -17.83
CA SER A 533 -5.56 -7.02 -19.30
C SER A 533 -4.14 -6.67 -19.73
N VAL A 534 -3.48 -7.53 -20.50
CA VAL A 534 -2.23 -7.14 -21.16
C VAL A 534 -2.55 -5.90 -21.99
N THR A 535 -2.15 -4.73 -21.53
CA THR A 535 -2.33 -3.49 -22.28
C THR A 535 -1.59 -3.70 -23.59
N GLN A 536 -2.34 -3.69 -24.69
CA GLN A 536 -1.74 -3.74 -26.02
C GLN A 536 -0.71 -2.60 -26.12
N LEU A 537 0.47 -2.92 -26.65
CA LEU A 537 1.50 -1.92 -26.94
C LEU A 537 0.91 -0.87 -27.89
N GLY A 538 0.65 0.32 -27.36
CA GLY A 538 0.14 1.45 -28.10
C GLY A 538 1.26 2.28 -28.71
N PHE A 539 0.86 3.28 -29.50
CA PHE A 539 1.78 4.25 -30.09
C PHE A 539 2.60 5.00 -29.03
N ALA A 540 2.05 5.25 -27.85
CA ALA A 540 2.75 5.93 -26.77
C ALA A 540 3.99 5.15 -26.27
N GLN A 541 3.97 3.82 -26.27
CA GLN A 541 5.11 3.02 -25.80
C GLN A 541 6.22 2.86 -26.85
N LEU A 542 5.89 2.98 -28.14
CA LEU A 542 6.85 2.84 -29.27
C LEU A 542 7.18 4.16 -29.97
N GLY A 543 6.51 5.25 -29.60
CA GLY A 543 6.65 6.56 -30.24
C GLY A 543 8.06 7.14 -30.14
N GLY A 544 8.73 6.93 -29.00
CA GLY A 544 10.12 7.35 -28.76
C GLY A 544 11.10 6.82 -29.82
N PRO A 545 11.29 5.50 -29.92
CA PRO A 545 12.16 4.88 -30.91
C PRO A 545 11.80 5.22 -32.36
N ILE A 546 10.51 5.28 -32.68
CA ILE A 546 10.04 5.64 -34.03
C ILE A 546 10.44 7.07 -34.38
N LEU A 547 10.20 8.03 -33.48
CA LEU A 547 10.56 9.42 -33.72
C LEU A 547 12.08 9.60 -33.81
N LEU A 548 12.85 8.94 -32.95
CA LEU A 548 14.31 8.96 -33.00
C LEU A 548 14.82 8.41 -34.34
N MET A 549 14.25 7.31 -34.84
CA MET A 549 14.58 6.75 -36.14
C MET A 549 14.31 7.76 -37.27
N LEU A 550 13.15 8.41 -37.25
CA LEU A 550 12.79 9.43 -38.25
C LEU A 550 13.75 10.64 -38.19
N LEU A 551 14.12 11.09 -36.99
CA LEU A 551 15.09 12.19 -36.82
C LEU A 551 16.49 11.81 -37.33
N VAL A 552 16.98 10.62 -36.99
CA VAL A 552 18.31 10.16 -37.46
C VAL A 552 18.30 9.96 -38.98
N ALA A 553 17.25 9.37 -39.54
CA ALA A 553 17.11 9.17 -40.98
C ALA A 553 17.06 10.50 -41.74
N THR A 554 16.30 11.49 -41.24
CA THR A 554 16.22 12.82 -41.85
C THR A 554 17.57 13.54 -41.79
N VAL A 555 18.26 13.52 -40.66
CA VAL A 555 19.63 14.07 -40.54
C VAL A 555 20.59 13.37 -41.50
N SER A 556 20.54 12.03 -41.61
CA SER A 556 21.37 11.27 -42.55
C SER A 556 21.15 11.68 -44.00
N VAL A 557 19.90 11.87 -44.42
CA VAL A 557 19.56 12.38 -45.76
C VAL A 557 20.07 13.80 -45.97
N ILE A 558 19.94 14.68 -44.97
CA ILE A 558 20.43 16.07 -45.04
C ILE A 558 21.96 16.09 -45.20
N VAL A 559 22.69 15.35 -44.36
CA VAL A 559 24.16 15.25 -44.42
C VAL A 559 24.61 14.68 -45.76
N THR A 560 23.95 13.62 -46.24
CA THR A 560 24.24 13.01 -47.54
C THR A 560 24.03 14.00 -48.69
N ARG A 561 22.90 14.74 -48.67
CA ARG A 561 22.64 15.78 -49.66
C ARG A 561 23.64 16.93 -49.59
N HIS A 562 24.05 17.34 -48.40
CA HIS A 562 25.05 18.39 -48.21
C HIS A 562 26.40 17.97 -48.81
N ARG A 563 26.85 16.75 -48.50
CA ARG A 563 28.10 16.19 -49.02
C ARG A 563 28.09 16.05 -50.55
N ILE A 564 27.00 15.52 -51.13
CA ILE A 564 26.86 15.42 -52.59
C ILE A 564 26.91 16.82 -53.24
N ARG A 565 26.32 17.83 -52.58
CA ARG A 565 26.36 19.21 -53.05
C ARG A 565 27.76 19.79 -53.00
N GLU A 566 28.52 19.54 -51.94
CA GLU A 566 29.93 19.92 -51.85
C GLU A 566 30.77 19.23 -52.92
N GLU A 567 30.64 17.93 -53.11
CA GLU A 567 31.39 17.18 -54.15
C GLU A 567 31.07 17.69 -55.56
N ARG A 568 29.79 17.99 -55.86
CA ARG A 568 29.39 18.62 -57.12
C ARG A 568 29.95 20.03 -57.28
N MET A 569 29.95 20.83 -56.21
CA MET A 569 30.56 22.17 -56.22
C MET A 569 32.06 22.08 -56.48
N GLN A 570 32.76 21.13 -55.87
CA GLN A 570 34.20 20.92 -56.05
C GLN A 570 34.52 20.45 -57.47
N GLN A 571 33.71 19.52 -58.03
CA GLN A 571 33.83 19.13 -59.43
C GLN A 571 33.57 20.29 -60.39
N LEU A 572 32.60 21.16 -60.10
CA LEU A 572 32.33 22.36 -60.90
C LEU A 572 33.50 23.34 -60.83
N VAL A 573 34.09 23.55 -59.65
CA VAL A 573 35.28 24.39 -59.47
C VAL A 573 36.45 23.82 -60.26
N ASN A 574 36.74 22.53 -60.13
CA ASN A 574 37.81 21.87 -60.88
C ASN A 574 37.57 21.95 -62.39
N ASN A 575 36.35 21.67 -62.87
CA ASN A 575 35.99 21.80 -64.29
C ASN A 575 36.11 23.24 -64.81
N MET A 576 35.79 24.24 -63.98
CA MET A 576 35.99 25.65 -64.31
C MET A 576 37.47 25.99 -64.42
N GLU A 577 38.30 25.52 -63.48
CA GLU A 577 39.74 25.71 -63.48
C GLU A 577 40.37 25.10 -64.74
N ASP A 578 40.01 23.86 -65.06
CA ASP A 578 40.40 23.14 -66.28
C ASP A 578 40.00 23.87 -67.58
N HIS A 579 38.83 24.50 -67.58
CA HIS A 579 38.34 25.27 -68.73
C HIS A 579 39.04 26.63 -68.85
N ILE A 580 39.40 27.25 -67.73
CA ILE A 580 40.21 28.47 -67.67
C ILE A 580 41.61 28.17 -68.20
N GLU A 581 42.26 27.09 -67.75
CA GLU A 581 43.58 26.66 -68.23
C GLU A 581 43.57 26.36 -69.74
N ARG A 582 42.57 25.63 -70.25
CA ARG A 582 42.43 25.35 -71.69
C ARG A 582 42.23 26.60 -72.53
N LYS A 583 41.54 27.62 -72.00
CA LYS A 583 41.33 28.89 -72.72
C LYS A 583 42.46 29.89 -72.51
N ALA A 584 43.28 29.77 -71.47
CA ALA A 584 44.39 30.66 -71.16
C ALA A 584 45.29 31.02 -72.38
N PRO A 585 45.71 30.08 -73.25
CA PRO A 585 46.50 30.43 -74.44
C PRO A 585 45.73 31.27 -75.47
N ARG A 586 44.40 31.11 -75.55
CA ARG A 586 43.53 31.90 -76.45
C ARG A 586 43.32 33.32 -75.92
N TRP A 587 43.18 33.48 -74.60
CA TRP A 587 43.14 34.79 -73.93
C TRP A 587 44.50 35.52 -73.99
N ALA A 588 45.61 34.79 -73.89
CA ALA A 588 46.96 35.35 -74.09
C ALA A 588 47.18 35.89 -75.53
N LYS A 589 46.56 35.28 -76.55
CA LYS A 589 46.51 35.84 -77.91
C LYS A 589 45.63 37.09 -78.01
N LEU A 590 44.46 37.08 -77.35
CA LEU A 590 43.53 38.21 -77.37
C LEU A 590 44.08 39.45 -76.63
N ASN A 591 44.79 39.25 -75.52
CA ASN A 591 45.46 40.33 -74.78
C ASN A 591 46.64 40.91 -75.56
N ARG A 592 47.42 40.08 -76.27
CA ARG A 592 48.43 40.57 -77.22
C ARG A 592 47.81 41.41 -78.35
N ALA A 593 46.62 41.05 -78.82
CA ALA A 593 45.88 41.84 -79.81
C ALA A 593 45.33 43.15 -79.23
N LYS A 594 44.81 43.14 -77.99
CA LYS A 594 44.37 44.36 -77.29
C LYS A 594 45.52 45.31 -76.98
N ASP A 595 46.69 44.82 -76.60
CA ASP A 595 47.88 45.66 -76.38
C ASP A 595 48.46 46.21 -77.69
N ALA A 596 48.19 45.57 -78.83
CA ALA A 596 48.48 46.12 -80.15
C ALA A 596 47.48 47.25 -80.52
N VAL A 597 46.21 47.12 -80.17
CA VAL A 597 45.18 48.16 -80.36
C VAL A 597 45.37 49.33 -79.39
N ARG A 598 45.76 49.08 -78.14
CA ARG A 598 46.04 50.14 -77.16
C ARG A 598 47.23 51.00 -77.59
N ARG A 599 48.24 50.37 -78.21
CA ARG A 599 49.35 51.07 -78.86
C ARG A 599 48.94 51.87 -80.10
N SER A 600 47.84 51.53 -80.79
CA SER A 600 47.34 52.34 -81.92
C SER A 600 46.47 53.52 -81.47
N ILE A 601 45.80 53.43 -80.32
CA ILE A 601 44.93 54.50 -79.79
C ILE A 601 45.74 55.59 -79.07
N GLN A 602 46.92 55.30 -78.52
CA GLN A 602 47.79 56.29 -77.87
C GLN A 602 48.53 57.24 -78.84
N GLY A 603 48.34 57.08 -80.16
CA GLY A 603 48.91 57.95 -81.20
C GLY A 603 48.05 59.15 -81.62
N ARG A 604 46.84 59.35 -81.08
CA ARG A 604 46.00 60.53 -81.37
C ARG A 604 45.75 61.36 -80.12
N ARG A 605 46.71 62.22 -79.80
CA ARG A 605 46.53 63.43 -78.98
C ARG A 605 46.01 64.55 -79.89
N ILE A 606 44.81 65.05 -79.63
CA ILE A 606 44.35 66.37 -80.08
C ILE A 606 44.27 67.28 -78.85
N SER A 607 44.86 68.45 -78.98
CA SER A 607 45.01 69.50 -77.98
C SER A 607 43.75 70.36 -77.81
N SER A 608 43.40 70.67 -76.57
CA SER A 608 42.91 71.99 -76.08
C SER A 608 42.71 71.82 -74.55
N SER A 609 43.46 72.49 -73.66
CA SER A 609 43.49 73.92 -73.29
C SER A 609 42.25 74.40 -72.50
N PRO A 610 42.41 75.33 -71.54
CA PRO A 610 42.06 75.08 -70.14
C PRO A 610 40.92 75.97 -69.62
N VAL A 611 40.19 75.52 -68.59
CA VAL A 611 39.34 76.39 -67.76
C VAL A 611 39.57 76.07 -66.27
N ARG A 612 39.53 77.15 -65.49
CA ARG A 612 40.20 77.44 -64.23
C ARG A 612 39.15 77.65 -63.12
N ALA A 613 39.51 77.24 -61.90
CA ALA A 613 38.99 77.66 -60.58
C ALA A 613 37.49 77.33 -60.29
N SER A 614 37.08 76.99 -59.08
CA SER A 614 37.49 77.60 -57.80
C SER A 614 37.29 76.70 -56.58
N SER A 615 38.17 76.97 -55.61
CA SER A 615 38.26 76.48 -54.23
C SER A 615 37.05 76.82 -53.36
N VAL A 616 36.64 75.88 -52.49
CA VAL A 616 36.25 76.17 -51.09
C VAL A 616 36.74 75.02 -50.19
N THR A 617 37.49 75.43 -49.18
CA THR A 617 37.95 74.79 -47.92
C THR A 617 36.86 73.93 -47.25
N GLY A 618 37.07 72.78 -46.61
CA GLY A 618 38.12 72.37 -45.69
C GLY A 618 37.52 72.22 -44.28
N THR A 619 37.45 70.99 -43.74
CA THR A 619 37.72 70.58 -42.33
C THR A 619 37.29 69.12 -42.06
N ASP A 620 38.29 68.28 -41.76
CA ASP A 620 38.42 67.28 -40.67
C ASP A 620 37.42 66.09 -40.48
N ASP A 621 37.92 64.90 -40.83
CA ASP A 621 38.09 63.60 -40.09
C ASP A 621 37.38 63.34 -38.72
N PRO A 622 37.27 62.09 -38.17
CA PRO A 622 37.37 60.72 -38.75
C PRO A 622 36.28 59.69 -38.28
N ARG A 623 36.33 58.48 -38.87
CA ARG A 623 36.15 57.11 -38.29
C ARG A 623 34.99 56.21 -38.76
N MET A 624 35.43 55.14 -39.44
CA MET A 624 35.12 53.70 -39.29
C MET A 624 33.75 53.11 -39.70
N GLY A 625 33.84 52.19 -40.67
CA GLY A 625 33.36 50.80 -40.52
C GLY A 625 32.04 50.42 -41.20
N PRO A 626 31.88 49.17 -41.70
CA PRO A 626 31.43 48.99 -43.07
C PRO A 626 30.11 48.21 -43.28
N SER A 627 29.69 48.25 -44.55
CA SER A 627 28.98 47.20 -45.32
C SER A 627 27.51 46.91 -45.06
N HIS A 628 26.66 47.27 -46.05
CA HIS A 628 25.74 46.34 -46.71
C HIS A 628 25.21 46.96 -48.01
N VAL A 629 25.32 46.23 -49.12
CA VAL A 629 24.67 46.53 -50.40
C VAL A 629 23.87 45.28 -50.83
N PRO A 630 22.69 45.43 -51.46
CA PRO A 630 21.68 44.39 -51.56
C PRO A 630 21.70 43.66 -52.92
N LYS A 631 20.90 42.60 -53.05
CA LYS A 631 20.54 42.00 -54.34
C LYS A 631 19.03 41.89 -54.50
N ALA A 632 18.62 42.20 -55.73
CA ALA A 632 17.27 42.37 -56.22
C ALA A 632 16.49 41.06 -56.46
N ALA A 633 15.17 41.24 -56.53
CA ALA A 633 14.10 40.28 -56.71
C ALA A 633 13.78 39.94 -58.18
N TRP A 634 13.11 38.81 -58.40
CA TRP A 634 12.07 38.51 -59.43
C TRP A 634 11.23 37.32 -58.89
N VAL A 635 10.00 37.52 -58.39
CA VAL A 635 8.66 37.36 -59.02
C VAL A 635 8.36 35.98 -59.63
N ILE A 636 7.42 35.22 -59.02
CA ILE A 636 6.44 34.36 -59.72
C ILE A 636 5.06 34.43 -59.02
N ARG A 637 4.03 34.50 -59.87
CA ARG A 637 2.58 34.64 -59.71
C ARG A 637 1.91 33.51 -58.90
N ALA A 638 0.90 33.88 -58.10
CA ALA A 638 -0.11 33.00 -57.53
C ALA A 638 -1.34 32.88 -58.45
N TYR A 639 -1.93 31.69 -58.52
CA TYR A 639 -3.23 31.42 -59.13
C TYR A 639 -4.05 30.56 -58.14
N ASN A 640 -5.25 31.02 -57.81
CA ASN A 640 -6.26 30.35 -56.99
C ASN A 640 -7.22 29.61 -57.96
N PRO A 641 -7.90 28.51 -57.55
CA PRO A 641 -9.30 28.70 -57.18
C PRO A 641 -9.89 27.74 -56.11
N GLU A 642 -10.82 28.33 -55.34
CA GLU A 642 -12.07 27.82 -54.73
C GLU A 642 -12.16 26.45 -54.02
N PRO A 643 -12.95 26.40 -52.92
CA PRO A 643 -13.84 25.28 -52.69
C PRO A 643 -15.32 25.71 -52.67
N GLY A 644 -16.11 24.98 -53.45
CA GLY A 644 -17.55 25.08 -53.55
C GLY A 644 -18.29 24.49 -52.34
N ASN A 645 -19.43 25.13 -52.11
CA ASN A 645 -20.54 24.83 -51.23
C ASN A 645 -21.12 23.40 -51.43
N ASN A 646 -21.49 22.68 -50.35
CA ASN A 646 -22.83 22.09 -50.17
C ASN A 646 -22.96 21.14 -48.97
N ARG A 647 -23.99 21.46 -48.15
CA ARG A 647 -25.05 20.58 -47.62
C ARG A 647 -24.66 19.40 -46.74
N VAL A 648 -24.95 19.57 -45.44
CA VAL A 648 -25.35 18.51 -44.52
C VAL A 648 -26.86 18.61 -44.32
N ALA A 649 -27.59 17.56 -44.65
CA ALA A 649 -28.92 17.27 -44.15
C ALA A 649 -29.15 15.73 -44.16
N PRO A 650 -30.04 15.23 -43.28
CA PRO A 650 -29.88 13.93 -42.60
C PRO A 650 -30.91 12.88 -43.05
N ALA A 651 -30.59 11.60 -42.83
CA ALA A 651 -31.51 10.45 -42.82
C ALA A 651 -30.66 9.20 -42.53
N SER A 652 -31.08 8.07 -41.98
CA SER A 652 -32.29 7.54 -41.33
C SER A 652 -32.06 6.02 -41.26
N GLU A 653 -32.94 5.32 -40.55
CA GLU A 653 -33.20 3.86 -40.61
C GLU A 653 -32.21 2.98 -39.83
N ASP A 654 -32.64 2.36 -38.72
CA ASP A 654 -33.64 1.27 -38.56
C ASP A 654 -33.18 -0.06 -39.17
N ALA A 655 -32.99 -1.05 -38.28
CA ALA A 655 -33.34 -2.47 -38.42
C ALA A 655 -32.60 -3.24 -37.30
N ASP A 656 -33.26 -3.55 -36.20
CA ASP A 656 -34.06 -4.76 -35.96
C ASP A 656 -33.29 -6.10 -35.95
N THR A 657 -33.36 -6.71 -34.75
CA THR A 657 -33.52 -8.15 -34.46
C THR A 657 -32.45 -9.14 -34.92
N HIS A 658 -31.87 -9.87 -33.97
CA HIS A 658 -32.14 -11.31 -33.84
C HIS A 658 -31.69 -11.89 -32.49
N HIS A 659 -32.68 -12.42 -31.76
CA HIS A 659 -32.54 -13.46 -30.73
C HIS A 659 -31.72 -14.64 -31.23
N TRP A 660 -30.80 -15.14 -30.38
CA TRP A 660 -30.51 -16.57 -30.26
C TRP A 660 -30.22 -16.90 -28.80
N ASP A 661 -31.18 -17.60 -28.18
CA ASP A 661 -30.99 -18.42 -27.00
C ASP A 661 -30.10 -19.62 -27.35
N ALA A 662 -29.10 -19.91 -26.52
CA ALA A 662 -28.46 -21.21 -26.47
C ALA A 662 -28.09 -21.55 -25.03
N VAL A 663 -29.04 -22.27 -24.41
CA VAL A 663 -28.90 -23.00 -23.15
C VAL A 663 -28.00 -24.22 -23.40
N CYS A 664 -26.90 -24.36 -22.64
CA CYS A 664 -26.16 -25.60 -22.50
C CYS A 664 -26.39 -26.17 -21.09
N PRO A 665 -26.91 -27.39 -20.94
CA PRO A 665 -27.01 -28.06 -19.64
C PRO A 665 -25.74 -28.87 -19.37
N VAL A 666 -25.12 -28.67 -18.21
CA VAL A 666 -24.08 -29.58 -17.67
C VAL A 666 -24.74 -30.43 -16.59
N GLN A 667 -24.89 -31.72 -16.85
CA GLN A 667 -25.25 -32.73 -15.85
C GLN A 667 -24.01 -33.16 -15.04
N PRO A 668 -24.22 -33.66 -13.80
CA PRO A 668 -23.15 -33.92 -12.84
C PRO A 668 -22.58 -35.35 -12.98
N HIS A 669 -21.28 -35.48 -12.71
CA HIS A 669 -20.61 -36.77 -12.59
C HIS A 669 -20.60 -37.20 -11.12
N GLU A 670 -21.32 -38.28 -10.81
CA GLU A 670 -21.13 -39.09 -9.61
C GLU A 670 -19.85 -39.94 -9.74
N ARG A 671 -19.07 -40.01 -8.66
CA ARG A 671 -18.28 -41.19 -8.27
C ARG A 671 -17.88 -41.08 -6.79
N GLY A 672 -18.17 -42.12 -6.02
CA GLY A 672 -17.95 -42.18 -4.56
C GLY A 672 -16.65 -42.90 -4.14
N SER A 673 -16.64 -43.27 -2.83
CA SER A 673 -15.60 -43.94 -2.00
C SER A 673 -14.28 -43.14 -1.85
N ASP A 674 -13.79 -42.79 -0.66
CA ASP A 674 -13.77 -43.45 0.67
C ASP A 674 -14.11 -42.50 1.83
#